data_AF-A0A534MFY3-F1
#
_entry.id   AF-A0A534MFY3-F1
#
_cell.length_a   1.000
_cell.length_b   1.000
_cell.length_c   1.000
_cell.angle_alpha   90.00
_cell.angle_beta   90.00
_cell.angle_gamma   90.00
#
_symmetry.space_group_name_H-M   'P 1'
#
loop_
_entity.id
_entity.type
_entity.pdbx_description
1 polymer ?
#
loop_
_entity_poly.entity_id
_entity_poly.type
_entity_poly.pdbx_seq_one_letter_code
_entity_poly.pdbx_strand_id
1 'polypeptide(L)'
;DGRTLGRPVNYFLVRIIPPAGTRTDPRKRPFVVFDPRAGHGPGIGGSKVDSEIGVALRAGHPCYFVGFRAEPVPGQTLEDVGRAEGLFLQKIAELHPEADGRPCIVGNCQAGWAVMMLSAVAPDLMGPILLAGAPLSYWAGAGTQNPMRYAGGMLGGSWLASLAGDLGNGRFDGVHLVANFENLNPANTLWKKPYNLYAKIDTEEPRYLDFERWWGGFFLLNEEEMRFIVNNLFVGNRLASGEIVTSAGRRIDLRNIRSPIVVFASWGDNITPPQQALNWILDCYASDRELLAREQTIVYILHHDIGHLGIFVSGRIAQREHSEIVQALDVIETLPPGLWEMVIEDKQPGASHAELMPGRYLVRFERRSLNDIRVLEDTREDERPFAAVARVSEIAESWYRTFVSPWIRPWVTEPVAEALRNLHPNRLQYSLCSDRNPWMAGVKDLAEVVRQHRKPAAPENPFLAVEQKVSAQIEHALETYRDVRDRTTERLFNAIYGSAWLQAAVGLSAAAGDGVAVRPRDETFEALLAQKIAALRMRMDQGGLREAAVRILLYAGSDEPRVDVRGFRMAEQVRDKYLAGERLPGPQRRELFREQFFLLLLDEAGALAALPRMLRSDDERATALEMVRQVLSAKGELSEERRARLARVERILDESPAIPAPVA
;
A
#
# COMPACT_ATOMS: atom_id res chain seq x y z
N ASP A 1 -19.66 2.45 -15.78
CA ASP A 1 -18.77 3.48 -16.35
C ASP A 1 -18.90 4.72 -15.47
N GLY A 2 -17.81 5.36 -15.06
CA GLY A 2 -17.85 6.54 -14.19
C GLY A 2 -18.45 7.76 -14.88
N ARG A 3 -18.43 7.81 -16.21
CA ARG A 3 -19.00 8.92 -17.01
C ARG A 3 -20.53 8.99 -16.96
N THR A 4 -21.20 7.94 -16.52
CA THR A 4 -22.67 7.87 -16.44
C THR A 4 -23.19 8.15 -15.03
N LEU A 5 -22.32 8.49 -14.08
CA LEU A 5 -22.69 8.82 -12.70
C LEU A 5 -23.17 10.27 -12.59
N GLY A 6 -23.90 10.59 -11.51
CA GLY A 6 -24.39 11.95 -11.26
C GLY A 6 -23.28 13.00 -11.17
N ARG A 7 -22.07 12.58 -10.76
CA ARG A 7 -20.83 13.35 -10.91
C ARG A 7 -19.90 12.55 -11.83
N PRO A 8 -19.80 12.92 -13.12
CA PRO A 8 -19.10 12.10 -14.10
C PRO A 8 -17.58 12.17 -13.90
N VAL A 9 -16.92 11.01 -14.01
CA VAL A 9 -15.45 10.89 -13.94
C VAL A 9 -14.93 9.99 -15.05
N ASN A 10 -13.65 10.13 -15.40
CA ASN A 10 -13.00 9.31 -16.42
C ASN A 10 -12.66 7.87 -15.97
N TYR A 11 -13.05 7.48 -14.76
CA TYR A 11 -12.81 6.16 -14.20
C TYR A 11 -13.82 5.11 -14.66
N PHE A 12 -13.42 3.85 -14.63
CA PHE A 12 -14.26 2.71 -14.94
C PHE A 12 -13.92 1.50 -14.05
N LEU A 13 -14.94 0.69 -13.80
CA LEU A 13 -14.83 -0.62 -13.15
C LEU A 13 -14.95 -1.71 -14.22
N VAL A 14 -14.02 -2.67 -14.22
CA VAL A 14 -14.13 -3.91 -15.01
C VAL A 14 -14.03 -5.14 -14.12
N ARG A 15 -14.75 -6.20 -14.51
CA ARG A 15 -14.60 -7.54 -13.94
C ARG A 15 -13.59 -8.31 -14.78
N ILE A 16 -12.62 -8.94 -14.14
CA ILE A 16 -11.64 -9.79 -14.82
C ILE A 16 -12.28 -11.16 -15.06
N ILE A 17 -12.28 -11.60 -16.32
CA ILE A 17 -12.72 -12.94 -16.70
C ILE A 17 -11.54 -13.89 -16.48
N PRO A 18 -11.67 -14.94 -15.65
CA PRO A 18 -10.60 -15.89 -15.43
C PRO A 18 -10.15 -16.55 -16.74
N PRO A 19 -8.83 -16.73 -16.96
CA PRO A 19 -8.34 -17.45 -18.12
C PRO A 19 -8.77 -18.92 -18.09
N ALA A 20 -8.76 -19.56 -19.26
CA ALA A 20 -9.12 -20.98 -19.39
C ALA A 20 -8.32 -21.85 -18.41
N GLY A 21 -9.02 -22.73 -17.67
CA GLY A 21 -8.42 -23.60 -16.65
C GLY A 21 -8.36 -23.00 -15.23
N THR A 22 -8.59 -21.70 -15.06
CA THR A 22 -8.71 -21.07 -13.73
C THR A 22 -10.18 -20.87 -13.37
N ARG A 23 -10.59 -21.27 -12.17
CA ARG A 23 -11.96 -21.09 -11.67
C ARG A 23 -11.97 -20.24 -10.41
N THR A 24 -12.89 -19.29 -10.33
CA THR A 24 -13.12 -18.45 -9.16
C THR A 24 -14.44 -18.82 -8.47
N ASP A 25 -14.48 -18.80 -7.15
CA ASP A 25 -15.72 -19.01 -6.38
C ASP A 25 -16.36 -17.64 -6.05
N PRO A 26 -17.61 -17.36 -6.46
CA PRO A 26 -18.28 -16.09 -6.18
C PRO A 26 -18.51 -15.83 -4.68
N ARG A 27 -18.45 -16.85 -3.82
CA ARG A 27 -18.55 -16.75 -2.35
C ARG A 27 -17.21 -16.42 -1.69
N LYS A 28 -16.10 -16.54 -2.42
CA LYS A 28 -14.82 -16.00 -1.96
C LYS A 28 -14.83 -14.48 -2.08
N ARG A 29 -14.09 -13.84 -1.18
CA ARG A 29 -13.93 -12.39 -1.17
C ARG A 29 -13.45 -11.87 -2.53
N PRO A 30 -14.10 -10.85 -3.10
CA PRO A 30 -13.61 -10.18 -4.31
C PRO A 30 -12.31 -9.41 -4.04
N PHE A 31 -11.40 -9.41 -5.00
CA PHE A 31 -10.23 -8.54 -5.02
C PHE A 31 -10.45 -7.39 -6.00
N VAL A 32 -10.01 -6.19 -5.62
CA VAL A 32 -10.13 -4.98 -6.44
C VAL A 32 -8.77 -4.30 -6.50
N VAL A 33 -8.17 -4.29 -7.69
CA VAL A 33 -6.89 -3.61 -7.93
C VAL A 33 -7.14 -2.22 -8.48
N PHE A 34 -6.55 -1.22 -7.85
CA PHE A 34 -6.61 0.18 -8.24
C PHE A 34 -5.25 0.60 -8.80
N ASP A 35 -5.26 1.08 -10.04
CA ASP A 35 -4.04 1.45 -10.73
C ASP A 35 -3.61 2.89 -10.46
N PRO A 36 -2.29 3.15 -10.35
CA PRO A 36 -1.78 4.47 -10.05
C PRO A 36 -1.99 5.42 -11.24
N ARG A 37 -2.56 6.59 -10.97
CA ARG A 37 -2.63 7.69 -11.93
C ARG A 37 -1.38 8.58 -11.85
N ALA A 38 -0.20 7.97 -11.99
CA ALA A 38 1.12 8.57 -11.72
C ALA A 38 1.91 8.91 -13.01
N GLY A 39 1.28 9.64 -13.94
CA GLY A 39 1.81 10.01 -15.25
C GLY A 39 1.55 9.00 -16.38
N HIS A 40 1.53 7.70 -16.06
CA HIS A 40 1.35 6.59 -17.01
C HIS A 40 -0.11 6.11 -17.08
N GLY A 41 -0.49 5.48 -18.19
CA GLY A 41 -1.81 4.89 -18.40
C GLY A 41 -2.07 3.68 -17.48
N PRO A 42 -3.33 3.23 -17.37
CA PRO A 42 -3.69 2.08 -16.56
C PRO A 42 -3.22 0.75 -17.19
N GLY A 43 -3.33 -0.34 -16.45
CA GLY A 43 -3.00 -1.71 -16.80
C GLY A 43 -1.77 -2.29 -16.09
N ILE A 44 -1.06 -1.53 -15.26
CA ILE A 44 0.26 -1.96 -14.76
C ILE A 44 0.15 -3.11 -13.76
N GLY A 45 -0.80 -3.05 -12.82
CA GLY A 45 -1.07 -4.09 -11.81
C GLY A 45 -1.62 -5.42 -12.36
N GLY A 46 -1.93 -5.48 -13.66
CA GLY A 46 -2.48 -6.66 -14.34
C GLY A 46 -1.81 -7.00 -15.68
N SER A 47 -0.69 -6.35 -16.00
CA SER A 47 -0.04 -6.45 -17.32
C SER A 47 0.54 -7.83 -17.64
N LYS A 48 0.63 -8.73 -16.66
CA LYS A 48 1.18 -10.10 -16.78
C LYS A 48 0.29 -11.13 -16.10
N VAL A 49 0.42 -12.39 -16.50
CA VAL A 49 -0.22 -13.54 -15.82
C VAL A 49 0.31 -13.68 -14.38
N ASP A 50 1.59 -13.39 -14.16
CA ASP A 50 2.17 -13.27 -12.83
C ASP A 50 2.10 -11.82 -12.36
N SER A 51 0.91 -11.46 -11.89
CA SER A 51 0.53 -10.17 -11.33
C SER A 51 -0.32 -10.37 -10.09
N GLU A 52 -0.64 -9.29 -9.38
CA GLU A 52 -1.55 -9.30 -8.22
C GLU A 52 -2.92 -9.91 -8.57
N ILE A 53 -3.46 -9.53 -9.74
CA ILE A 53 -4.69 -10.12 -10.28
C ILE A 53 -4.51 -11.62 -10.53
N GLY A 54 -3.41 -12.01 -11.17
CA GLY A 54 -3.12 -13.41 -11.45
C GLY A 54 -3.00 -14.27 -10.20
N VAL A 55 -2.38 -13.75 -9.14
CA VAL A 55 -2.26 -14.39 -7.84
C VAL A 55 -3.64 -14.60 -7.20
N ALA A 56 -4.47 -13.56 -7.15
CA ALA A 56 -5.81 -13.65 -6.57
C ALA A 56 -6.73 -14.61 -7.36
N LEU A 57 -6.66 -14.60 -8.69
CA LEU A 57 -7.38 -15.55 -9.55
C LEU A 57 -6.97 -17.00 -9.29
N ARG A 58 -5.66 -17.28 -9.17
CA ARG A 58 -5.15 -18.62 -8.83
C ARG A 58 -5.58 -19.09 -7.45
N ALA A 59 -5.72 -18.17 -6.49
CA ALA A 59 -6.30 -18.45 -5.19
C ALA A 59 -7.84 -18.62 -5.22
N GLY A 60 -8.47 -18.44 -6.39
CA GLY A 60 -9.90 -18.66 -6.64
C GLY A 60 -10.79 -17.48 -6.30
N HIS A 61 -10.23 -16.27 -6.11
CA HIS A 61 -10.99 -15.07 -5.79
C HIS A 61 -11.52 -14.38 -7.06
N PRO A 62 -12.78 -13.90 -7.07
CA PRO A 62 -13.27 -12.99 -8.10
C PRO A 62 -12.40 -11.72 -8.13
N CYS A 63 -11.98 -11.27 -9.31
CA CYS A 63 -11.12 -10.10 -9.44
C CYS A 63 -11.77 -8.99 -10.26
N TYR A 64 -11.53 -7.76 -9.81
CA TYR A 64 -11.99 -6.53 -10.42
C TYR A 64 -10.82 -5.56 -10.55
N PHE A 65 -10.94 -4.66 -11.50
CA PHE A 65 -9.95 -3.63 -11.76
C PHE A 65 -10.62 -2.28 -11.93
N VAL A 66 -10.08 -1.28 -11.26
CA VAL A 66 -10.49 0.12 -11.40
C VAL A 66 -9.42 0.85 -12.18
N GLY A 67 -9.77 1.26 -13.40
CA GLY A 67 -8.91 2.00 -14.31
C GLY A 67 -9.50 3.36 -14.68
N PHE A 68 -8.76 4.11 -15.49
CA PHE A 68 -9.15 5.45 -15.94
C PHE A 68 -8.82 5.66 -17.42
N ARG A 69 -9.51 6.60 -18.06
CA ARG A 69 -9.21 7.01 -19.43
C ARG A 69 -8.18 8.14 -19.44
N ALA A 70 -7.47 8.30 -20.56
CA ALA A 70 -6.43 9.30 -20.69
C ALA A 70 -6.94 10.74 -20.43
N GLU A 71 -8.15 11.05 -20.90
CA GLU A 71 -8.76 12.37 -20.73
C GLU A 71 -9.65 12.42 -19.48
N PRO A 72 -9.49 13.41 -18.59
CA PRO A 72 -10.41 13.65 -17.49
C PRO A 72 -11.74 14.20 -18.02
N VAL A 73 -12.83 13.97 -17.28
CA VAL A 73 -14.08 14.68 -17.51
C VAL A 73 -13.88 16.14 -17.07
N PRO A 74 -14.33 17.14 -17.86
CA PRO A 74 -14.20 18.54 -17.48
C PRO A 74 -14.82 18.83 -16.10
N GLY A 75 -14.07 19.49 -15.22
CA GLY A 75 -14.51 19.84 -13.87
C GLY A 75 -14.51 18.69 -12.86
N GLN A 76 -14.13 17.45 -13.24
CA GLN A 76 -13.96 16.38 -12.27
C GLN A 76 -12.88 16.75 -11.23
N THR A 77 -13.13 16.41 -9.97
CA THR A 77 -12.17 16.54 -8.87
C THR A 77 -11.74 15.17 -8.34
N LEU A 78 -10.66 15.14 -7.53
CA LEU A 78 -10.28 13.90 -6.83
C LEU A 78 -11.35 13.41 -5.85
N GLU A 79 -12.14 14.31 -5.28
CA GLU A 79 -13.27 13.92 -4.43
C GLU A 79 -14.36 13.21 -5.25
N ASP A 80 -14.63 13.68 -6.47
CA ASP A 80 -15.58 13.01 -7.38
C ASP A 80 -15.07 11.63 -7.81
N VAL A 81 -13.76 11.50 -8.05
CA VAL A 81 -13.11 10.20 -8.32
C VAL A 81 -13.31 9.25 -7.14
N GLY A 82 -12.99 9.67 -5.91
CA GLY A 82 -13.20 8.84 -4.73
C GLY A 82 -14.67 8.44 -4.50
N ARG A 83 -15.62 9.34 -4.79
CA ARG A 83 -17.06 9.03 -4.74
C ARG A 83 -17.44 7.96 -5.78
N ALA A 84 -16.92 8.05 -7.00
CA ALA A 84 -17.15 7.06 -8.04
C ALA A 84 -16.55 5.69 -7.67
N GLU A 85 -15.35 5.66 -7.11
CA GLU A 85 -14.72 4.45 -6.59
C GLU A 85 -15.54 3.81 -5.46
N GLY A 86 -16.10 4.61 -4.55
CA GLY A 86 -17.04 4.13 -3.53
C GLY A 86 -18.28 3.47 -4.12
N LEU A 87 -18.87 4.05 -5.18
CA LEU A 87 -19.99 3.45 -5.91
C LEU A 87 -19.59 2.15 -6.63
N PHE A 88 -18.37 2.05 -7.13
CA PHE A 88 -17.84 0.82 -7.71
C PHE A 88 -17.72 -0.29 -6.66
N LEU A 89 -17.21 0.01 -5.47
CA LEU A 89 -17.12 -0.95 -4.38
C LEU A 89 -18.49 -1.42 -3.88
N GLN A 90 -19.46 -0.50 -3.79
CA GLN A 90 -20.86 -0.86 -3.51
C GLN A 90 -21.40 -1.81 -4.58
N LYS A 91 -21.14 -1.53 -5.86
CA LYS A 91 -21.58 -2.41 -6.94
C LYS A 91 -20.97 -3.80 -6.86
N ILE A 92 -19.69 -3.91 -6.49
CA ILE A 92 -19.03 -5.21 -6.29
C ILE A 92 -19.67 -5.97 -5.13
N ALA A 93 -19.98 -5.29 -4.02
CA ALA A 93 -20.67 -5.91 -2.89
C ALA A 93 -22.07 -6.43 -3.29
N GLU A 94 -22.83 -5.70 -4.11
CA GLU A 94 -24.11 -6.16 -4.65
C GLU A 94 -23.98 -7.42 -5.53
N LEU A 95 -22.88 -7.52 -6.30
CA LEU A 95 -22.62 -8.68 -7.16
C LEU A 95 -22.15 -9.92 -6.38
N HIS A 96 -21.76 -9.74 -5.11
CA HIS A 96 -21.20 -10.77 -4.24
C HIS A 96 -21.87 -10.77 -2.85
N PRO A 97 -23.19 -10.96 -2.74
CA PRO A 97 -23.91 -10.87 -1.47
C PRO A 97 -23.52 -11.99 -0.49
N GLU A 98 -23.07 -13.14 -1.01
CA GLU A 98 -22.65 -14.31 -0.22
C GLU A 98 -21.12 -14.35 0.01
N ALA A 99 -20.39 -13.30 -0.38
CA ALA A 99 -18.95 -13.29 -0.19
C ALA A 99 -18.56 -13.25 1.29
N ASP A 100 -17.45 -13.93 1.59
CA ASP A 100 -16.84 -13.96 2.92
C ASP A 100 -16.17 -12.62 3.30
N GLY A 101 -16.99 -11.61 3.54
CA GLY A 101 -16.60 -10.24 3.89
C GLY A 101 -16.53 -9.27 2.70
N ARG A 102 -16.19 -8.02 3.00
CA ARG A 102 -16.05 -6.93 2.03
C ARG A 102 -14.84 -7.13 1.10
N PRO A 103 -14.81 -6.50 -0.08
CA PRO A 103 -13.72 -6.69 -1.04
C PRO A 103 -12.32 -6.37 -0.49
N CYS A 104 -11.33 -7.17 -0.84
CA CYS A 104 -9.91 -6.88 -0.58
C CYS A 104 -9.45 -5.81 -1.57
N ILE A 105 -8.85 -4.74 -1.08
CA ILE A 105 -8.44 -3.58 -1.86
C ILE A 105 -6.93 -3.61 -2.06
N VAL A 106 -6.46 -3.48 -3.30
CA VAL A 106 -5.04 -3.35 -3.62
C VAL A 106 -4.81 -1.96 -4.23
N GLY A 107 -4.07 -1.11 -3.54
CA GLY A 107 -3.70 0.23 -3.97
C GLY A 107 -2.22 0.32 -4.27
N ASN A 108 -1.88 0.44 -5.55
CA ASN A 108 -0.50 0.51 -6.02
C ASN A 108 -0.03 1.96 -6.11
N CYS A 109 1.13 2.27 -5.55
CA CYS A 109 1.75 3.60 -5.61
C CYS A 109 0.73 4.71 -5.28
N GLN A 110 0.43 5.58 -6.25
CA GLN A 110 -0.52 6.68 -6.09
C GLN A 110 -1.93 6.22 -5.69
N ALA A 111 -2.40 5.09 -6.22
CA ALA A 111 -3.72 4.59 -5.86
C ALA A 111 -3.82 4.25 -4.37
N GLY A 112 -2.70 3.90 -3.72
CA GLY A 112 -2.65 3.58 -2.30
C GLY A 112 -3.12 4.73 -1.40
N TRP A 113 -2.65 5.96 -1.61
CA TRP A 113 -3.14 7.09 -0.82
C TRP A 113 -4.60 7.45 -1.15
N ALA A 114 -5.04 7.22 -2.39
CA ALA A 114 -6.43 7.48 -2.79
C ALA A 114 -7.40 6.53 -2.10
N VAL A 115 -7.09 5.23 -2.11
CA VAL A 115 -7.90 4.21 -1.42
C VAL A 115 -7.84 4.37 0.09
N MET A 116 -6.73 4.86 0.66
CA MET A 116 -6.64 5.20 2.09
C MET A 116 -7.59 6.36 2.45
N MET A 117 -7.64 7.43 1.65
CA MET A 117 -8.61 8.52 1.83
C MET A 117 -10.04 8.01 1.75
N LEU A 118 -10.36 7.18 0.75
CA LEU A 118 -11.68 6.59 0.60
C LEU A 118 -12.04 5.69 1.78
N SER A 119 -11.08 4.89 2.27
CA SER A 119 -11.28 3.98 3.41
C SER A 119 -11.49 4.72 4.72
N ALA A 120 -10.89 5.89 4.90
CA ALA A 120 -11.13 6.75 6.05
C ALA A 120 -12.54 7.38 6.05
N VAL A 121 -13.10 7.61 4.86
CA VAL A 121 -14.43 8.22 4.68
C VAL A 121 -15.55 7.16 4.60
N ALA A 122 -15.28 5.97 4.08
CA ALA A 122 -16.28 4.92 3.92
C ALA A 122 -15.77 3.56 4.42
N PRO A 123 -15.36 3.44 5.71
CA PRO A 123 -14.68 2.25 6.22
C PRO A 123 -15.46 0.95 6.07
N ASP A 124 -16.80 1.02 5.97
CA ASP A 124 -17.67 -0.15 5.84
C ASP A 124 -17.68 -0.79 4.43
N LEU A 125 -17.03 -0.14 3.44
CA LEU A 125 -16.96 -0.63 2.06
C LEU A 125 -15.78 -1.57 1.80
N MET A 126 -14.76 -1.56 2.66
CA MET A 126 -13.49 -2.26 2.41
C MET A 126 -13.32 -3.46 3.34
N GLY A 127 -12.79 -4.54 2.80
CA GLY A 127 -12.10 -5.57 3.56
C GLY A 127 -10.65 -5.16 3.81
N PRO A 128 -9.70 -6.11 3.90
CA PRO A 128 -8.28 -5.80 4.00
C PRO A 128 -7.78 -4.89 2.88
N ILE A 129 -6.84 -4.01 3.21
CA ILE A 129 -6.27 -3.01 2.30
C ILE A 129 -4.78 -3.31 2.15
N LEU A 130 -4.35 -3.68 0.94
CA LEU A 130 -2.94 -3.86 0.57
C LEU A 130 -2.44 -2.60 -0.13
N LEU A 131 -1.39 -1.99 0.44
CA LEU A 131 -0.68 -0.84 -0.09
C LEU A 131 0.68 -1.29 -0.60
N ALA A 132 0.88 -1.26 -1.92
CA ALA A 132 2.13 -1.70 -2.55
C ALA A 132 2.91 -0.48 -3.06
N GLY A 133 4.04 -0.17 -2.40
CA GLY A 133 4.88 0.98 -2.74
C GLY A 133 4.13 2.32 -2.68
N ALA A 134 3.17 2.48 -1.76
CA ALA A 134 2.33 3.67 -1.68
C ALA A 134 2.86 4.67 -0.62
N PRO A 135 3.19 5.92 -1.00
CA PRO A 135 3.67 6.92 -0.05
C PRO A 135 2.51 7.54 0.73
N LEU A 136 2.66 7.59 2.05
CA LEU A 136 1.69 8.21 2.98
C LEU A 136 2.34 9.23 3.93
N SER A 137 3.67 9.20 4.08
CA SER A 137 4.47 10.25 4.72
C SER A 137 5.41 10.87 3.71
N TYR A 138 5.01 12.00 3.15
CA TYR A 138 5.65 12.55 1.94
C TYR A 138 6.97 13.28 2.21
N TRP A 139 7.19 13.73 3.44
CA TRP A 139 8.43 14.38 3.88
C TRP A 139 9.46 13.40 4.46
N ALA A 140 9.02 12.22 4.90
CA ALA A 140 9.85 11.22 5.56
C ALA A 140 10.97 10.68 4.65
N GLY A 141 12.08 10.25 5.25
CA GLY A 141 13.23 9.65 4.55
C GLY A 141 14.58 9.97 5.20
N ALA A 142 15.56 9.09 5.01
CA ALA A 142 16.90 9.22 5.60
C ALA A 142 17.97 9.60 4.55
N GLY A 143 18.70 10.69 4.80
CA GLY A 143 19.80 11.16 3.96
C GLY A 143 19.45 11.31 2.47
N THR A 144 20.29 10.73 1.59
CA THR A 144 20.11 10.77 0.12
C THR A 144 19.04 9.79 -0.40
N GLN A 145 18.36 9.03 0.46
CA GLN A 145 17.27 8.17 0.03
C GLN A 145 16.08 9.04 -0.37
N ASN A 146 15.50 8.77 -1.54
CA ASN A 146 14.37 9.48 -2.11
C ASN A 146 14.58 10.99 -2.39
N PRO A 147 15.41 11.34 -3.38
CA PRO A 147 15.66 12.74 -3.74
C PRO A 147 14.41 13.48 -4.26
N MET A 148 13.34 12.78 -4.66
CA MET A 148 12.12 13.43 -5.16
C MET A 148 11.41 14.28 -4.11
N ARG A 149 11.54 13.97 -2.82
CA ARG A 149 10.89 14.76 -1.76
C ARG A 149 11.31 16.23 -1.79
N TYR A 150 12.57 16.50 -2.16
CA TYR A 150 13.12 17.85 -2.24
C TYR A 150 12.59 18.64 -3.45
N ALA A 151 12.09 17.96 -4.49
CA ALA A 151 11.68 18.60 -5.74
C ALA A 151 10.58 19.65 -5.52
N GLY A 152 9.63 19.38 -4.62
CA GLY A 152 8.56 20.33 -4.27
C GLY A 152 9.11 21.67 -3.78
N GLY A 153 10.16 21.66 -2.95
CA GLY A 153 10.82 22.88 -2.49
C GLY A 153 11.73 23.52 -3.55
N MET A 154 12.51 22.70 -4.26
CA MET A 154 13.48 23.21 -5.22
C MET A 154 12.84 23.79 -6.49
N LEU A 155 11.62 23.37 -6.83
CA LEU A 155 10.82 23.91 -7.92
C LEU A 155 9.93 25.10 -7.49
N GLY A 156 10.04 25.54 -6.22
CA GLY A 156 9.31 26.68 -5.69
C GLY A 156 7.87 26.39 -5.27
N GLY A 157 7.50 25.13 -5.06
CA GLY A 157 6.19 24.71 -4.58
C GLY A 157 5.21 24.31 -5.67
N SER A 158 3.92 24.48 -5.39
CA SER A 158 2.81 24.01 -6.22
C SER A 158 2.45 24.91 -7.41
N TRP A 159 2.96 26.14 -7.47
CA TRP A 159 2.64 27.08 -8.55
C TRP A 159 3.00 26.58 -9.95
N LEU A 160 4.02 25.74 -10.09
CA LEU A 160 4.35 25.11 -11.37
C LEU A 160 3.28 24.12 -11.84
N ALA A 161 2.59 23.43 -10.92
CA ALA A 161 1.47 22.59 -11.29
C ALA A 161 0.30 23.44 -11.83
N SER A 162 0.04 24.58 -11.21
CA SER A 162 -0.94 25.57 -11.68
C SER A 162 -0.54 26.16 -13.03
N LEU A 163 0.74 26.51 -13.22
CA LEU A 163 1.26 27.00 -14.49
C LEU A 163 1.14 25.96 -15.60
N ALA A 164 1.55 24.72 -15.35
CA ALA A 164 1.41 23.63 -16.30
C ALA A 164 -0.06 23.38 -16.65
N GLY A 165 -0.96 23.47 -15.66
CA GLY A 165 -2.41 23.40 -15.89
C GLY A 165 -2.94 24.54 -16.75
N ASP A 166 -2.50 25.78 -16.51
CA ASP A 166 -2.90 26.95 -17.30
C ASP A 166 -2.37 26.88 -18.74
N LEU A 167 -1.12 26.44 -18.94
CA LEU A 167 -0.53 26.18 -20.26
C LEU A 167 -1.16 24.97 -20.98
N GLY A 168 -1.78 24.07 -20.23
CA GLY A 168 -2.57 22.96 -20.75
C GLY A 168 -4.07 23.25 -20.85
N ASN A 169 -4.48 24.53 -20.85
CA ASN A 169 -5.87 24.94 -20.96
C ASN A 169 -6.77 24.31 -19.88
N GLY A 170 -6.33 24.38 -18.62
CA GLY A 170 -7.02 23.81 -17.46
C GLY A 170 -6.70 22.33 -17.19
N ARG A 171 -5.81 21.71 -17.99
CA ARG A 171 -5.38 20.33 -17.82
C ARG A 171 -3.88 20.23 -17.59
N PHE A 172 -3.49 19.47 -16.58
CA PHE A 172 -2.10 19.12 -16.30
C PHE A 172 -1.71 17.86 -17.08
N ASP A 173 -0.58 17.92 -17.77
CA ASP A 173 -0.05 16.81 -18.54
C ASP A 173 0.81 15.85 -17.69
N GLY A 174 0.36 14.59 -17.60
CA GLY A 174 1.04 13.52 -16.88
C GLY A 174 2.47 13.25 -17.38
N VAL A 175 2.84 13.72 -18.58
CA VAL A 175 4.21 13.65 -19.10
C VAL A 175 5.23 14.28 -18.13
N HIS A 176 4.86 15.34 -17.41
CA HIS A 176 5.74 15.99 -16.44
C HIS A 176 6.01 15.10 -15.23
N LEU A 177 5.06 14.25 -14.83
CA LEU A 177 5.28 13.24 -13.80
C LEU A 177 6.24 12.15 -14.29
N VAL A 178 6.04 11.66 -15.53
CA VAL A 178 6.93 10.65 -16.12
C VAL A 178 8.36 11.19 -16.28
N ALA A 179 8.52 12.44 -16.71
CA ALA A 179 9.82 13.08 -16.78
C ALA A 179 10.52 13.14 -15.41
N ASN A 180 9.78 13.34 -14.32
CA ASN A 180 10.34 13.28 -12.97
C ASN A 180 10.83 11.86 -12.61
N PHE A 181 10.06 10.82 -12.96
CA PHE A 181 10.50 9.42 -12.78
C PHE A 181 11.75 9.10 -13.61
N GLU A 182 11.83 9.56 -14.84
CA GLU A 182 12.99 9.36 -15.72
C GLU A 182 14.25 10.06 -15.19
N ASN A 183 14.08 11.26 -14.61
CA ASN A 183 15.16 12.04 -14.00
C ASN A 183 15.71 11.41 -12.71
N LEU A 184 14.99 10.50 -12.05
CA LEU A 184 15.52 9.77 -10.89
C LEU A 184 16.68 8.85 -11.25
N ASN A 185 16.67 8.30 -12.47
CA ASN A 185 17.70 7.37 -12.90
C ASN A 185 18.17 7.70 -14.33
N PRO A 186 18.94 8.79 -14.51
CA PRO A 186 19.41 9.20 -15.83
C PRO A 186 20.29 8.13 -16.49
N ALA A 187 21.07 7.37 -15.72
CA ALA A 187 21.86 6.25 -16.23
C ALA A 187 20.96 5.19 -16.89
N ASN A 188 19.84 4.84 -16.25
CA ASN A 188 18.87 3.92 -16.82
C ASN A 188 18.15 4.50 -18.03
N THR A 189 17.58 5.70 -17.89
CA THR A 189 16.74 6.36 -18.90
C THR A 189 17.53 6.68 -20.17
N LEU A 190 18.68 7.33 -20.03
CA LEU A 190 19.43 7.88 -21.16
C LEU A 190 20.34 6.84 -21.82
N TRP A 191 20.71 5.76 -21.11
CA TRP A 191 21.71 4.81 -21.62
C TRP A 191 21.36 3.34 -21.40
N LYS A 192 21.24 2.86 -20.16
CA LYS A 192 21.15 1.41 -19.87
C LYS A 192 19.98 0.73 -20.57
N LYS A 193 18.80 1.34 -20.52
CA LYS A 193 17.56 0.81 -21.12
C LYS A 193 17.66 0.72 -22.66
N PRO A 194 18.00 1.79 -23.40
CA PRO A 194 18.21 1.68 -24.85
C PRO A 194 19.41 0.79 -25.20
N TYR A 195 20.52 0.85 -24.46
CA TYR A 195 21.68 -0.01 -24.68
C TYR A 195 21.31 -1.50 -24.55
N ASN A 196 20.55 -1.90 -23.53
CA ASN A 196 20.10 -3.29 -23.37
C ASN A 196 19.22 -3.74 -24.55
N LEU A 197 18.37 -2.87 -25.09
CA LEU A 197 17.62 -3.16 -26.32
C LEU A 197 18.58 -3.46 -27.48
N TYR A 198 19.52 -2.55 -27.78
CA TYR A 198 20.40 -2.72 -28.93
C TYR A 198 21.40 -3.87 -28.78
N ALA A 199 21.94 -4.08 -27.58
CA ALA A 199 22.84 -5.19 -27.28
C ALA A 199 22.15 -6.56 -27.40
N LYS A 200 20.82 -6.62 -27.27
CA LYS A 200 20.00 -7.84 -27.37
C LYS A 200 18.89 -7.71 -28.41
N ILE A 201 19.15 -6.98 -29.49
CA ILE A 201 18.11 -6.56 -30.45
C ILE A 201 17.30 -7.72 -31.03
N ASP A 202 17.92 -8.91 -31.13
CA ASP A 202 17.31 -10.11 -31.69
C ASP A 202 16.26 -10.76 -30.76
N THR A 203 16.24 -10.42 -29.47
CA THR A 203 15.34 -11.05 -28.47
C THR A 203 14.58 -10.05 -27.59
N GLU A 204 15.08 -8.82 -27.48
CA GLU A 204 14.62 -7.85 -26.50
C GLU A 204 13.49 -6.94 -27.01
N GLU A 205 13.29 -6.86 -28.33
CA GLU A 205 12.29 -5.99 -28.97
C GLU A 205 10.88 -6.13 -28.37
N PRO A 206 10.28 -7.33 -28.23
CA PRO A 206 8.90 -7.45 -27.74
C PRO A 206 8.74 -6.91 -26.32
N ARG A 207 9.68 -7.25 -25.42
CA ARG A 207 9.67 -6.82 -24.02
C ARG A 207 9.82 -5.31 -23.90
N TYR A 208 10.73 -4.73 -24.69
CA TYR A 208 10.96 -3.29 -24.69
C TYR A 208 9.72 -2.54 -25.19
N LEU A 209 9.16 -2.93 -26.34
CA LEU A 209 8.00 -2.27 -26.93
C LEU A 209 6.75 -2.37 -26.05
N ASP A 210 6.50 -3.52 -25.42
CA ASP A 210 5.36 -3.66 -24.52
C ASP A 210 5.48 -2.74 -23.29
N PHE A 211 6.70 -2.59 -22.75
CA PHE A 211 6.96 -1.63 -21.68
C PHE A 211 6.83 -0.18 -22.16
N GLU A 212 7.40 0.18 -23.31
CA GLU A 212 7.34 1.55 -23.87
C GLU A 212 5.92 1.98 -24.23
N ARG A 213 5.08 1.06 -24.73
CA ARG A 213 3.67 1.37 -25.02
C ARG A 213 2.92 1.82 -23.77
N TRP A 214 3.22 1.20 -22.63
CA TRP A 214 2.66 1.63 -21.35
C TRP A 214 3.36 2.88 -20.81
N TRP A 215 4.71 2.91 -20.83
CA TRP A 215 5.53 4.01 -20.28
C TRP A 215 5.27 5.35 -21.01
N GLY A 216 5.08 5.32 -22.33
CA GLY A 216 4.71 6.48 -23.14
C GLY A 216 3.21 6.79 -23.18
N GLY A 217 2.38 6.01 -22.46
CA GLY A 217 0.92 6.14 -22.43
C GLY A 217 0.44 7.25 -21.49
N PHE A 218 0.84 8.50 -21.73
CA PHE A 218 0.52 9.63 -20.85
C PHE A 218 -0.98 9.91 -20.75
N PHE A 219 -1.45 10.32 -19.57
CA PHE A 219 -2.81 10.81 -19.35
C PHE A 219 -2.81 12.28 -18.89
N LEU A 220 -4.00 12.87 -18.82
CA LEU A 220 -4.23 14.23 -18.35
C LEU A 220 -4.98 14.26 -17.02
N LEU A 221 -4.67 15.26 -16.20
CA LEU A 221 -5.40 15.64 -15.00
C LEU A 221 -6.09 16.97 -15.23
N ASN A 222 -7.23 17.22 -14.59
CA ASN A 222 -7.64 18.60 -14.41
C ASN A 222 -6.62 19.29 -13.50
N GLU A 223 -6.35 20.57 -13.75
CA GLU A 223 -5.42 21.36 -12.93
C GLU A 223 -5.74 21.25 -11.43
N GLU A 224 -7.02 21.31 -11.09
CA GLU A 224 -7.49 21.19 -9.71
C GLU A 224 -7.13 19.85 -9.05
N GLU A 225 -7.18 18.74 -9.80
CA GLU A 225 -6.77 17.42 -9.30
C GLU A 225 -5.28 17.41 -8.95
N MET A 226 -4.43 17.90 -9.87
CA MET A 226 -2.99 17.94 -9.65
C MET A 226 -2.62 18.91 -8.51
N ARG A 227 -3.27 20.08 -8.46
CA ARG A 227 -3.06 21.05 -7.38
C ARG A 227 -3.47 20.49 -6.03
N PHE A 228 -4.57 19.75 -5.95
CA PHE A 228 -4.95 19.03 -4.73
C PHE A 228 -3.85 18.07 -4.30
N ILE A 229 -3.32 17.26 -5.23
CA ILE A 229 -2.25 16.28 -4.95
C ILE A 229 -1.02 16.97 -4.39
N VAL A 230 -0.51 18.01 -5.04
CA VAL A 230 0.70 18.70 -4.58
C VAL A 230 0.46 19.40 -3.24
N ASN A 231 -0.61 20.19 -3.13
CA ASN A 231 -0.85 21.01 -1.94
C ASN A 231 -1.17 20.19 -0.70
N ASN A 232 -1.93 19.11 -0.82
CA ASN A 232 -2.38 18.35 0.34
C ASN A 232 -1.46 17.18 0.66
N LEU A 233 -0.81 16.57 -0.34
CA LEU A 233 -0.02 15.36 -0.14
C LEU A 233 1.47 15.71 -0.10
N PHE A 234 2.08 15.97 -1.24
CA PHE A 234 3.55 16.03 -1.34
C PHE A 234 4.18 17.26 -0.69
N VAL A 235 3.60 18.45 -0.91
CA VAL A 235 4.12 19.69 -0.30
C VAL A 235 3.51 19.93 1.06
N GLY A 236 2.22 19.65 1.26
CA GLY A 236 1.54 19.95 2.53
C GLY A 236 1.55 18.85 3.58
N ASN A 237 1.82 17.59 3.23
CA ASN A 237 1.85 16.44 4.14
C ASN A 237 0.61 16.31 5.06
N ARG A 238 -0.59 16.55 4.51
CA ARG A 238 -1.85 16.75 5.25
C ARG A 238 -2.66 15.48 5.48
N LEU A 239 -2.32 14.38 4.82
CA LEU A 239 -3.14 13.15 4.85
C LEU A 239 -3.05 12.45 6.21
N ALA A 240 -1.83 12.13 6.66
CA ALA A 240 -1.63 11.43 7.93
C ALA A 240 -2.00 12.31 9.14
N SER A 241 -1.78 13.62 9.05
CA SER A 241 -2.24 14.61 10.03
C SER A 241 -3.74 14.87 9.97
N GLY A 242 -4.45 14.26 9.01
CA GLY A 242 -5.88 14.36 8.73
C GLY A 242 -6.42 15.77 8.46
N GLU A 243 -5.57 16.69 8.03
CA GLU A 243 -5.93 18.10 7.79
C GLU A 243 -6.77 18.29 6.52
N ILE A 244 -6.92 17.24 5.71
CA ILE A 244 -7.76 17.26 4.52
C ILE A 244 -9.24 17.21 4.92
N VAL A 245 -10.02 18.17 4.42
CA VAL A 245 -11.45 18.29 4.65
C VAL A 245 -12.16 18.23 3.30
N THR A 246 -13.14 17.33 3.18
CA THR A 246 -13.99 17.18 1.99
C THR A 246 -14.92 18.38 1.82
N SER A 247 -15.49 18.54 0.63
CA SER A 247 -16.48 19.59 0.33
C SER A 247 -17.71 19.57 1.25
N ALA A 248 -18.03 18.42 1.86
CA ALA A 248 -19.11 18.25 2.82
C ALA A 248 -18.70 18.58 4.28
N GLY A 249 -17.52 19.14 4.51
CA GLY A 249 -17.00 19.46 5.84
C GLY A 249 -16.50 18.25 6.63
N ARG A 250 -16.49 17.05 6.03
CA ARG A 250 -15.98 15.85 6.68
C ARG A 250 -14.46 15.79 6.56
N ARG A 251 -13.80 15.66 7.70
CA ARG A 251 -12.37 15.44 7.81
C ARG A 251 -11.98 14.03 7.40
N ILE A 252 -10.92 13.89 6.60
CA ILE A 252 -10.31 12.61 6.28
C ILE A 252 -9.35 12.26 7.40
N ASP A 253 -9.66 11.21 8.17
CA ASP A 253 -8.83 10.75 9.29
C ASP A 253 -8.57 9.25 9.13
N LEU A 254 -7.29 8.88 8.87
CA LEU A 254 -6.90 7.50 8.62
C LEU A 254 -7.18 6.58 9.82
N ARG A 255 -7.33 7.15 11.02
CA ARG A 255 -7.69 6.43 12.25
C ARG A 255 -9.13 5.91 12.26
N ASN A 256 -9.96 6.33 11.29
CA ASN A 256 -11.31 5.83 11.08
C ASN A 256 -11.34 4.48 10.35
N ILE A 257 -10.23 4.08 9.72
CA ILE A 257 -10.14 2.80 9.01
C ILE A 257 -10.23 1.67 10.02
N ARG A 258 -11.11 0.69 9.78
CA ARG A 258 -11.32 -0.48 10.67
C ARG A 258 -10.80 -1.79 10.11
N SER A 259 -10.50 -1.82 8.81
CA SER A 259 -10.01 -3.01 8.14
C SER A 259 -8.50 -3.12 8.28
N PRO A 260 -7.95 -4.35 8.33
CA PRO A 260 -6.50 -4.55 8.38
C PRO A 260 -5.80 -3.87 7.21
N ILE A 261 -4.70 -3.19 7.49
CA ILE A 261 -3.87 -2.53 6.49
C ILE A 261 -2.57 -3.31 6.34
N VAL A 262 -2.25 -3.73 5.13
CA VAL A 262 -1.00 -4.40 4.76
C VAL A 262 -0.16 -3.43 3.96
N VAL A 263 1.06 -3.13 4.41
CA VAL A 263 1.99 -2.22 3.75
C VAL A 263 3.18 -3.01 3.21
N PHE A 264 3.37 -3.02 1.89
CA PHE A 264 4.55 -3.60 1.27
C PHE A 264 5.52 -2.48 0.86
N ALA A 265 6.63 -2.39 1.59
CA ALA A 265 7.73 -1.47 1.32
C ALA A 265 9.04 -2.20 0.99
N SER A 266 9.97 -1.50 0.33
CA SER A 266 11.32 -2.03 0.09
C SER A 266 12.40 -0.98 0.27
N TRP A 267 13.54 -1.41 0.81
CA TRP A 267 14.76 -0.60 0.86
C TRP A 267 15.38 -0.33 -0.52
N GLY A 268 15.03 -1.13 -1.54
CA GLY A 268 15.41 -0.85 -2.93
C GLY A 268 14.54 0.23 -3.60
N ASP A 269 13.46 0.66 -2.95
CA ASP A 269 12.54 1.66 -3.46
C ASP A 269 13.04 3.09 -3.17
N ASN A 270 13.57 3.75 -4.20
CA ASN A 270 14.01 5.14 -4.13
C ASN A 270 12.88 6.18 -4.29
N ILE A 271 11.63 5.73 -4.33
CA ILE A 271 10.42 6.56 -4.51
C ILE A 271 9.58 6.53 -3.26
N THR A 272 9.37 5.35 -2.71
CA THR A 272 8.63 5.13 -1.47
C THR A 272 9.42 4.17 -0.57
N PRO A 273 10.55 4.63 -0.02
CA PRO A 273 11.32 3.83 0.94
C PRO A 273 10.49 3.58 2.21
N PRO A 274 10.91 2.65 3.08
CA PRO A 274 10.13 2.25 4.25
C PRO A 274 9.63 3.41 5.13
N GLN A 275 10.42 4.47 5.30
CA GLN A 275 10.03 5.65 6.07
C GLN A 275 8.80 6.34 5.44
N GLN A 276 8.75 6.50 4.13
CA GLN A 276 7.58 7.09 3.45
C GLN A 276 6.35 6.20 3.44
N ALA A 277 6.56 4.88 3.43
CA ALA A 277 5.48 3.91 3.47
C ALA A 277 4.88 3.74 4.88
N LEU A 278 5.66 3.98 5.95
CA LEU A 278 5.31 3.57 7.31
C LEU A 278 5.22 4.72 8.33
N ASN A 279 5.89 5.87 8.15
CA ASN A 279 5.89 6.93 9.17
C ASN A 279 4.51 7.53 9.45
N TRP A 280 3.54 7.34 8.54
CA TRP A 280 2.16 7.82 8.72
C TRP A 280 1.51 7.14 9.94
N ILE A 281 1.99 5.95 10.30
CA ILE A 281 1.58 5.23 11.51
C ILE A 281 1.99 6.05 12.74
N LEU A 282 3.20 6.61 12.76
CA LEU A 282 3.67 7.47 13.84
C LEU A 282 2.93 8.82 13.88
N ASP A 283 2.52 9.33 12.72
CA ASP A 283 1.71 10.54 12.62
C ASP A 283 0.25 10.31 13.06
N CYS A 284 -0.27 9.09 12.91
CA CYS A 284 -1.63 8.71 13.29
C CYS A 284 -1.76 8.27 14.76
N TYR A 285 -0.76 7.60 15.32
CA TYR A 285 -0.85 6.95 16.64
C TYR A 285 0.28 7.41 17.55
N ALA A 286 -0.07 8.04 18.67
CA ALA A 286 0.93 8.52 19.63
C ALA A 286 1.61 7.38 20.41
N SER A 287 0.91 6.25 20.58
CA SER A 287 1.40 5.09 21.33
C SER A 287 0.81 3.78 20.82
N ASP A 288 1.46 2.66 21.13
CA ASP A 288 0.93 1.32 20.85
C ASP A 288 -0.45 1.12 21.49
N ARG A 289 -0.70 1.75 22.65
CA ARG A 289 -2.01 1.73 23.32
C ARG A 289 -3.09 2.44 22.53
N GLU A 290 -2.77 3.56 21.87
CA GLU A 290 -3.74 4.25 21.01
C GLU A 290 -4.10 3.41 19.79
N LEU A 291 -3.09 2.78 19.16
CA LEU A 291 -3.30 1.88 18.02
C LEU A 291 -4.20 0.69 18.42
N LEU A 292 -3.95 0.11 19.60
CA LEU A 292 -4.82 -0.92 20.20
C LEU A 292 -6.23 -0.41 20.48
N ALA A 293 -6.38 0.74 21.12
CA ALA A 293 -7.68 1.32 21.48
C ALA A 293 -8.53 1.65 20.24
N ARG A 294 -7.87 2.00 19.13
CA ARG A 294 -8.51 2.21 17.82
C ARG A 294 -8.80 0.91 17.07
N GLU A 295 -8.44 -0.23 17.66
CA GLU A 295 -8.66 -1.58 17.16
C GLU A 295 -8.04 -1.82 15.79
N GLN A 296 -6.97 -1.10 15.48
CA GLN A 296 -6.34 -1.18 14.18
C GLN A 296 -5.37 -2.36 14.12
N THR A 297 -5.38 -3.08 13.01
CA THR A 297 -4.36 -4.10 12.69
C THR A 297 -3.56 -3.62 11.48
N ILE A 298 -2.27 -3.38 11.68
CA ILE A 298 -1.35 -2.98 10.61
C ILE A 298 -0.29 -4.07 10.47
N VAL A 299 -0.14 -4.59 9.26
CA VAL A 299 0.91 -5.53 8.89
C VAL A 299 1.83 -4.83 7.90
N TYR A 300 3.14 -4.94 8.07
CA TYR A 300 4.09 -4.46 7.07
C TYR A 300 5.08 -5.55 6.64
N ILE A 301 5.59 -5.39 5.42
CA ILE A 301 6.64 -6.24 4.83
C ILE A 301 7.76 -5.31 4.39
N LEU A 302 9.00 -5.65 4.80
CA LEU A 302 10.21 -4.97 4.34
C LEU A 302 11.00 -5.89 3.43
N HIS A 303 11.07 -5.56 2.14
CA HIS A 303 11.92 -6.26 1.18
C HIS A 303 13.27 -5.55 1.03
N HIS A 304 14.35 -6.30 0.83
CA HIS A 304 15.72 -5.75 0.89
C HIS A 304 16.12 -4.90 -0.32
N ASP A 305 15.81 -5.31 -1.55
CA ASP A 305 16.48 -4.73 -2.73
C ASP A 305 15.56 -4.47 -3.93
N ILE A 306 14.24 -4.66 -3.81
CA ILE A 306 13.35 -4.49 -4.96
C ILE A 306 13.05 -3.01 -5.19
N GLY A 307 13.26 -2.54 -6.42
CA GLY A 307 12.89 -1.18 -6.80
C GLY A 307 11.38 -0.96 -6.89
N HIS A 308 10.96 0.31 -6.88
CA HIS A 308 9.56 0.74 -6.85
C HIS A 308 8.60 -0.05 -7.75
N LEU A 309 8.86 -0.05 -9.07
CA LEU A 309 8.01 -0.77 -10.03
C LEU A 309 8.00 -2.27 -9.76
N GLY A 310 9.14 -2.81 -9.32
CA GLY A 310 9.31 -4.23 -9.04
C GLY A 310 8.37 -4.74 -7.93
N ILE A 311 7.93 -3.87 -7.01
CA ILE A 311 7.00 -4.22 -5.93
C ILE A 311 5.68 -4.78 -6.49
N PHE A 312 5.17 -4.25 -7.60
CA PHE A 312 3.86 -4.63 -8.15
C PHE A 312 3.88 -5.19 -9.60
N VAL A 313 5.00 -5.08 -10.34
CA VAL A 313 5.10 -5.60 -11.74
C VAL A 313 5.99 -6.83 -11.92
N SER A 314 6.76 -7.18 -10.89
CA SER A 314 7.71 -8.27 -10.96
C SER A 314 7.00 -9.61 -10.76
N GLY A 315 7.12 -10.51 -11.74
CA GLY A 315 6.59 -11.88 -11.59
C GLY A 315 7.21 -12.62 -10.41
N ARG A 316 8.49 -12.38 -10.10
CA ARG A 316 9.17 -12.95 -8.93
C ARG A 316 8.50 -12.51 -7.62
N ILE A 317 8.16 -11.22 -7.53
CA ILE A 317 7.52 -10.65 -6.35
C ILE A 317 6.05 -11.08 -6.26
N ALA A 318 5.37 -11.18 -7.41
CA ALA A 318 4.03 -11.74 -7.48
C ALA A 318 3.98 -13.19 -6.97
N GLN A 319 4.94 -14.02 -7.38
CA GLN A 319 5.00 -15.44 -7.03
C GLN A 319 5.40 -15.71 -5.57
N ARG A 320 6.09 -14.77 -4.91
CA ARG A 320 6.53 -14.90 -3.52
C ARG A 320 5.71 -13.98 -2.61
N GLU A 321 6.02 -12.69 -2.54
CA GLU A 321 5.45 -11.77 -1.56
C GLU A 321 3.93 -11.63 -1.70
N HIS A 322 3.41 -11.30 -2.89
CA HIS A 322 1.95 -11.15 -3.09
C HIS A 322 1.20 -12.47 -2.92
N SER A 323 1.78 -13.59 -3.40
CA SER A 323 1.22 -14.93 -3.21
C SER A 323 1.04 -15.26 -1.73
N GLU A 324 2.07 -15.00 -0.91
CA GLU A 324 2.01 -15.25 0.52
C GLU A 324 1.07 -14.28 1.26
N ILE A 325 0.99 -13.01 0.83
CA ILE A 325 0.01 -12.05 1.37
C ILE A 325 -1.41 -12.57 1.13
N VAL A 326 -1.74 -12.94 -0.12
CA VAL A 326 -3.07 -13.44 -0.50
C VAL A 326 -3.42 -14.71 0.26
N GLN A 327 -2.47 -15.64 0.38
CA GLN A 327 -2.66 -16.88 1.13
C GLN A 327 -2.83 -16.66 2.64
N ALA A 328 -2.24 -15.60 3.19
CA ALA A 328 -2.29 -15.29 4.61
C ALA A 328 -3.40 -14.29 5.00
N LEU A 329 -4.25 -13.85 4.06
CA LEU A 329 -5.31 -12.86 4.34
C LEU A 329 -6.25 -13.26 5.47
N ASP A 330 -6.66 -14.53 5.51
CA ASP A 330 -7.52 -15.05 6.59
C ASP A 330 -6.81 -14.94 7.95
N VAL A 331 -5.49 -15.15 7.99
CA VAL A 331 -4.69 -14.98 9.21
C VAL A 331 -4.64 -13.50 9.58
N ILE A 332 -4.30 -12.63 8.62
CA ILE A 332 -4.20 -11.17 8.80
C ILE A 332 -5.48 -10.58 9.41
N GLU A 333 -6.65 -11.06 8.99
CA GLU A 333 -7.93 -10.60 9.52
C GLU A 333 -8.24 -11.03 10.95
N THR A 334 -7.61 -12.11 11.41
CA THR A 334 -7.77 -12.64 12.77
C THR A 334 -6.64 -12.25 13.70
N LEU A 335 -5.59 -11.60 13.17
CA LEU A 335 -4.52 -11.05 13.99
C LEU A 335 -5.11 -10.07 15.01
N PRO A 336 -4.71 -10.16 16.28
CA PRO A 336 -5.07 -9.17 17.26
C PRO A 336 -4.68 -7.75 16.81
N PRO A 337 -5.48 -6.72 17.15
CA PRO A 337 -5.12 -5.32 16.92
C PRO A 337 -3.67 -5.04 17.33
N GLY A 338 -2.97 -4.25 16.54
CA GLY A 338 -1.55 -3.98 16.72
C GLY A 338 -0.76 -3.81 15.44
N LEU A 339 0.54 -3.60 15.63
CA LEU A 339 1.52 -3.57 14.56
C LEU A 339 2.22 -4.93 14.44
N TRP A 340 2.34 -5.41 13.21
CA TRP A 340 2.92 -6.70 12.88
C TRP A 340 3.86 -6.56 11.69
N GLU A 341 4.96 -7.32 11.71
CA GLU A 341 5.81 -7.53 10.55
C GLU A 341 5.55 -8.93 9.99
N MET A 342 5.21 -9.01 8.70
CA MET A 342 5.12 -10.28 7.99
C MET A 342 6.49 -10.65 7.44
N VAL A 343 7.08 -11.72 7.98
CA VAL A 343 8.39 -12.24 7.58
C VAL A 343 8.19 -13.50 6.75
N ILE A 344 8.83 -13.52 5.56
CA ILE A 344 8.71 -14.61 4.57
C ILE A 344 10.08 -15.27 4.37
N GLU A 345 10.25 -16.47 4.92
CA GLU A 345 11.50 -17.24 4.86
C GLU A 345 11.35 -18.48 3.96
N ASP A 346 12.46 -18.98 3.40
CA ASP A 346 12.48 -20.29 2.75
C ASP A 346 12.32 -21.39 3.81
N LYS A 347 11.52 -22.41 3.49
CA LYS A 347 11.38 -23.58 4.37
C LYS A 347 12.70 -24.33 4.52
N GLN A 348 13.00 -24.71 5.75
CA GLN A 348 14.12 -25.60 6.05
C GLN A 348 13.72 -27.07 5.82
N PRO A 349 14.63 -27.93 5.32
CA PRO A 349 14.39 -29.37 5.23
C PRO A 349 14.08 -29.97 6.62
N GLY A 350 12.98 -30.71 6.76
CA GLY A 350 12.59 -31.35 8.02
C GLY A 350 11.78 -30.48 8.99
N ALA A 351 11.25 -29.33 8.55
CA ALA A 351 10.36 -28.51 9.36
C ALA A 351 9.11 -29.29 9.82
N SER A 352 8.78 -29.19 11.11
CA SER A 352 7.59 -29.84 11.70
C SER A 352 6.31 -29.41 11.01
N HIS A 353 5.44 -30.39 10.74
CA HIS A 353 4.14 -30.21 10.09
C HIS A 353 4.20 -29.47 8.74
N ALA A 354 5.17 -29.83 7.89
CA ALA A 354 5.35 -29.24 6.56
C ALA A 354 4.11 -29.38 5.67
N GLU A 355 3.25 -30.38 5.92
CA GLU A 355 1.95 -30.58 5.27
C GLU A 355 0.94 -29.47 5.53
N LEU A 356 1.04 -28.77 6.66
CA LEU A 356 0.22 -27.59 6.98
C LEU A 356 0.68 -26.36 6.20
N MET A 357 1.68 -26.50 5.33
CA MET A 357 2.23 -25.40 4.56
C MET A 357 2.29 -25.83 3.08
N PRO A 358 1.25 -25.67 2.27
CA PRO A 358 1.36 -25.81 0.83
C PRO A 358 2.26 -24.69 0.31
N GLY A 359 3.41 -25.03 -0.30
CA GLY A 359 4.32 -24.05 -0.91
C GLY A 359 5.76 -24.14 -0.42
N ARG A 360 6.59 -23.18 -0.84
CA ARG A 360 8.02 -23.13 -0.54
C ARG A 360 8.35 -22.30 0.71
N TYR A 361 7.46 -21.40 1.11
CA TYR A 361 7.77 -20.36 2.09
C TYR A 361 7.15 -20.63 3.47
N LEU A 362 7.82 -20.13 4.50
CA LEU A 362 7.34 -20.00 5.86
C LEU A 362 6.96 -18.53 6.11
N VAL A 363 5.68 -18.32 6.41
CA VAL A 363 5.15 -17.01 6.78
C VAL A 363 4.92 -16.96 8.28
N ARG A 364 5.50 -15.94 8.92
CA ARG A 364 5.24 -15.61 10.32
C ARG A 364 4.94 -14.12 10.46
N PHE A 365 4.12 -13.80 11.45
CA PHE A 365 3.80 -12.43 11.85
C PHE A 365 4.49 -12.15 13.18
N GLU A 366 5.48 -11.27 13.18
CA GLU A 366 6.16 -10.81 14.38
C GLU A 366 5.47 -9.57 14.93
N ARG A 367 5.15 -9.58 16.22
CA ARG A 367 4.58 -8.43 16.90
C ARG A 367 5.64 -7.33 16.97
N ARG A 368 5.26 -6.13 16.56
CA ARG A 368 6.11 -4.94 16.58
C ARG A 368 5.46 -3.86 17.42
N SER A 369 6.27 -2.88 17.76
CA SER A 369 5.89 -1.65 18.45
C SER A 369 6.10 -0.46 17.54
N LEU A 370 5.51 0.69 17.88
CA LEU A 370 5.80 1.95 17.19
C LEU A 370 7.30 2.31 17.25
N ASN A 371 8.06 1.80 18.24
CA ASN A 371 9.50 2.01 18.29
C ASN A 371 10.24 1.31 17.15
N ASP A 372 9.75 0.16 16.68
CA ASP A 372 10.33 -0.54 15.52
C ASP A 372 10.19 0.25 14.21
N ILE A 373 9.19 1.14 14.12
CA ILE A 373 9.08 2.09 12.99
C ILE A 373 9.99 3.29 13.20
N ARG A 374 10.09 3.83 14.43
CA ARG A 374 10.95 4.99 14.74
C ARG A 374 12.42 4.72 14.40
N VAL A 375 12.91 3.51 14.60
CA VAL A 375 14.31 3.15 14.29
C VAL A 375 14.62 3.03 12.80
N LEU A 376 13.61 3.11 11.92
CA LEU A 376 13.81 3.13 10.46
C LEU A 376 14.30 4.50 9.95
N GLU A 377 14.27 5.53 10.79
CA GLU A 377 14.68 6.90 10.49
C GLU A 377 15.66 7.41 11.55
N ASP A 378 16.63 8.24 11.14
CA ASP A 378 17.65 8.78 12.04
C ASP A 378 17.09 9.91 12.93
N THR A 379 16.32 10.82 12.34
CA THR A 379 15.69 11.96 13.03
C THR A 379 14.49 12.49 12.23
N ARG A 380 13.51 13.07 12.94
CA ARG A 380 12.40 13.83 12.32
C ARG A 380 12.66 15.33 12.22
N GLU A 381 13.78 15.82 12.76
CA GLU A 381 14.17 17.24 12.61
C GLU A 381 14.34 17.63 11.12
N ASP A 382 14.71 16.66 10.28
CA ASP A 382 14.85 16.81 8.84
C ASP A 382 13.53 17.14 8.12
N GLU A 383 12.37 16.98 8.79
CA GLU A 383 11.07 17.36 8.25
C GLU A 383 10.76 18.87 8.41
N ARG A 384 11.43 19.56 9.35
CA ARG A 384 11.18 20.98 9.64
C ARG A 384 11.38 21.91 8.42
N PRO A 385 12.43 21.74 7.60
CA PRO A 385 12.56 22.49 6.35
C PRO A 385 11.36 22.32 5.40
N PHE A 386 10.71 21.15 5.38
CA PHE A 386 9.53 20.93 4.53
C PHE A 386 8.30 21.72 5.02
N ALA A 387 8.16 21.96 6.32
CA ALA A 387 7.14 22.89 6.81
C ALA A 387 7.36 24.32 6.27
N ALA A 388 8.61 24.75 6.10
CA ALA A 388 8.93 26.03 5.47
C ALA A 388 8.57 26.01 3.98
N VAL A 389 8.88 24.92 3.28
CA VAL A 389 8.47 24.71 1.88
C VAL A 389 6.95 24.82 1.74
N ALA A 390 6.18 24.19 2.63
CA ALA A 390 4.72 24.26 2.59
C ALA A 390 4.21 25.71 2.65
N ARG A 391 4.75 26.53 3.56
CA ARG A 391 4.39 27.96 3.67
C ARG A 391 4.84 28.78 2.46
N VAL A 392 6.07 28.58 1.99
CA VAL A 392 6.58 29.26 0.79
C VAL A 392 5.72 28.90 -0.42
N SER A 393 5.35 27.63 -0.56
CA SER A 393 4.50 27.12 -1.64
C SER A 393 3.10 27.74 -1.60
N GLU A 394 2.46 27.83 -0.43
CA GLU A 394 1.16 28.50 -0.27
C GLU A 394 1.22 29.97 -0.75
N ILE A 395 2.29 30.68 -0.36
CA ILE A 395 2.53 32.06 -0.78
C ILE A 395 2.73 32.13 -2.30
N ALA A 396 3.68 31.35 -2.84
CA ALA A 396 4.02 31.36 -4.26
C ALA A 396 2.82 31.02 -5.16
N GLU A 397 2.03 30.01 -4.78
CA GLU A 397 0.78 29.66 -5.45
C GLU A 397 -0.22 30.83 -5.43
N SER A 398 -0.41 31.48 -4.28
CA SER A 398 -1.30 32.65 -4.17
C SER A 398 -0.84 33.81 -5.07
N TRP A 399 0.48 34.07 -5.12
CA TRP A 399 1.05 35.09 -5.99
C TRP A 399 0.82 34.76 -7.47
N TYR A 400 1.13 33.53 -7.88
CA TYR A 400 0.94 33.08 -9.26
C TYR A 400 -0.52 33.20 -9.69
N ARG A 401 -1.46 32.67 -8.89
CA ARG A 401 -2.90 32.67 -9.21
C ARG A 401 -3.48 34.07 -9.29
N THR A 402 -3.03 34.97 -8.43
CA THR A 402 -3.55 36.34 -8.36
C THR A 402 -2.98 37.23 -9.45
N PHE A 403 -1.68 37.13 -9.72
CA PHE A 403 -0.97 38.14 -10.51
C PHE A 403 -0.45 37.66 -11.86
N VAL A 404 -0.29 36.34 -12.07
CA VAL A 404 0.32 35.79 -13.29
C VAL A 404 -0.69 35.01 -14.12
N SER A 405 -1.42 34.07 -13.50
CA SER A 405 -2.43 33.22 -14.15
C SER A 405 -3.45 34.00 -15.02
N PRO A 406 -4.00 35.15 -14.58
CA PRO A 406 -4.97 35.91 -15.38
C PRO A 406 -4.41 36.44 -16.70
N TRP A 407 -3.08 36.59 -16.81
CA TRP A 407 -2.41 37.04 -18.03
C TRP A 407 -2.06 35.89 -18.97
N ILE A 408 -2.06 34.64 -18.49
CA ILE A 408 -1.73 33.45 -19.28
C ILE A 408 -2.99 32.84 -19.88
N ARG A 409 -4.00 32.55 -19.03
CA ARG A 409 -5.21 31.80 -19.41
C ARG A 409 -5.91 32.32 -20.68
N PRO A 410 -6.07 33.64 -20.90
CA PRO A 410 -6.77 34.13 -22.09
C PRO A 410 -6.09 33.77 -23.43
N TRP A 411 -4.78 33.48 -23.41
CA TRP A 411 -4.00 33.19 -24.61
C TRP A 411 -3.81 31.69 -24.88
N VAL A 412 -4.10 30.84 -23.89
CA VAL A 412 -3.93 29.39 -24.02
C VAL A 412 -5.26 28.76 -24.41
N THR A 413 -5.45 28.58 -25.72
CA THR A 413 -6.58 27.81 -26.26
C THR A 413 -6.24 26.33 -26.36
N GLU A 414 -7.24 25.49 -26.64
CA GLU A 414 -7.00 24.05 -26.76
C GLU A 414 -5.97 23.67 -27.84
N PRO A 415 -5.99 24.24 -29.06
CA PRO A 415 -4.95 23.95 -30.05
C PRO A 415 -3.54 24.34 -29.59
N VAL A 416 -3.41 25.44 -28.83
CA VAL A 416 -2.12 25.87 -28.28
C VAL A 416 -1.64 24.88 -27.21
N ALA A 417 -2.53 24.48 -26.31
CA ALA A 417 -2.23 23.47 -25.29
C ALA A 417 -1.82 22.14 -25.93
N GLU A 418 -2.56 21.67 -26.95
CA GLU A 418 -2.22 20.45 -27.68
C GLU A 418 -0.85 20.54 -28.37
N ALA A 419 -0.54 21.67 -29.00
CA ALA A 419 0.77 21.89 -29.60
C ALA A 419 1.89 21.82 -28.55
N LEU A 420 1.73 22.47 -27.39
CA LEU A 420 2.69 22.40 -26.28
C LEU A 420 2.88 20.97 -25.77
N ARG A 421 1.79 20.21 -25.60
CA ARG A 421 1.83 18.80 -25.19
C ARG A 421 2.61 17.93 -26.18
N ASN A 422 2.39 18.14 -27.48
CA ASN A 422 3.06 17.38 -28.55
C ASN A 422 4.53 17.77 -28.74
N LEU A 423 4.90 19.02 -28.42
CA LEU A 423 6.28 19.51 -28.45
C LEU A 423 7.09 19.11 -27.21
N HIS A 424 6.46 18.53 -26.18
CA HIS A 424 7.18 18.03 -25.02
C HIS A 424 8.24 16.99 -25.45
N PRO A 425 9.50 17.09 -24.98
CA PRO A 425 10.60 16.22 -25.42
C PRO A 425 10.27 14.72 -25.38
N ASN A 426 9.60 14.28 -24.30
CA ASN A 426 9.21 12.88 -24.12
C ASN A 426 8.21 12.36 -25.17
N ARG A 427 7.45 13.22 -25.86
CA ARG A 427 6.61 12.84 -27.02
C ARG A 427 7.33 13.09 -28.34
N LEU A 428 8.07 14.18 -28.41
CA LEU A 428 8.77 14.60 -29.62
C LEU A 428 9.78 13.54 -30.08
N GLN A 429 10.52 12.92 -29.16
CA GLN A 429 11.49 11.86 -29.49
C GLN A 429 10.88 10.69 -30.28
N TYR A 430 9.66 10.26 -29.93
CA TYR A 430 8.96 9.18 -30.66
C TYR A 430 8.36 9.72 -31.96
N SER A 431 7.80 10.93 -31.93
CA SER A 431 7.19 11.56 -33.10
C SER A 431 8.20 11.78 -34.23
N LEU A 432 9.42 12.23 -33.89
CA LEU A 432 10.53 12.40 -34.83
C LEU A 432 10.95 11.08 -35.48
N CYS A 433 10.84 9.96 -34.77
CA CYS A 433 11.21 8.63 -35.24
C CYS A 433 10.00 7.78 -35.69
N SER A 434 8.87 8.42 -36.03
CA SER A 434 7.64 7.72 -36.43
C SER A 434 7.41 7.76 -37.95
N ASP A 435 6.47 6.93 -38.42
CA ASP A 435 5.95 6.93 -39.80
C ASP A 435 5.25 8.24 -40.20
N ARG A 436 4.92 9.09 -39.22
CA ARG A 436 4.42 10.45 -39.45
C ARG A 436 5.50 11.42 -39.91
N ASN A 437 6.78 11.10 -39.70
CA ASN A 437 7.90 11.90 -40.21
C ASN A 437 8.29 11.40 -41.62
N PRO A 438 8.14 12.20 -42.69
CA PRO A 438 8.51 11.80 -44.05
C PRO A 438 9.96 11.36 -44.20
N TRP A 439 10.88 11.87 -43.37
CA TRP A 439 12.29 11.45 -43.39
C TRP A 439 12.49 10.01 -42.88
N MET A 440 11.51 9.42 -42.22
CA MET A 440 11.54 8.04 -41.74
C MET A 440 10.91 7.04 -42.73
N ALA A 441 10.34 7.49 -43.85
CA ALA A 441 9.60 6.62 -44.78
C ALA A 441 10.43 5.43 -45.29
N GLY A 442 11.72 5.63 -45.57
CA GLY A 442 12.62 4.56 -46.02
C GLY A 442 13.14 3.63 -44.91
N VAL A 443 12.95 3.98 -43.64
CA VAL A 443 13.51 3.21 -42.51
C VAL A 443 12.89 1.82 -42.40
N LYS A 444 11.60 1.68 -42.74
CA LYS A 444 10.91 0.38 -42.71
C LYS A 444 11.55 -0.61 -43.69
N ASP A 445 11.75 -0.21 -44.93
CA ASP A 445 12.33 -1.06 -45.97
C ASP A 445 13.79 -1.38 -45.66
N LEU A 446 14.56 -0.38 -45.17
CA LEU A 446 15.93 -0.60 -44.70
C LEU A 446 15.98 -1.58 -43.52
N ALA A 447 15.03 -1.51 -42.59
CA ALA A 447 14.94 -2.43 -41.46
C ALA A 447 14.67 -3.87 -41.93
N GLU A 448 13.85 -4.08 -42.97
CA GLU A 448 13.64 -5.40 -43.58
C GLU A 448 14.92 -5.94 -44.22
N VAL A 449 15.66 -5.11 -44.94
CA VAL A 449 16.97 -5.48 -45.51
C VAL A 449 17.95 -5.87 -44.39
N VAL A 450 18.02 -5.09 -43.31
CA VAL A 450 18.87 -5.39 -42.15
C VAL A 450 18.47 -6.71 -41.50
N ARG A 451 17.17 -7.00 -41.31
CA ARG A 451 16.70 -8.27 -40.75
C ARG A 451 17.11 -9.47 -41.59
N GLN A 452 17.00 -9.38 -42.92
CA GLN A 452 17.38 -10.46 -43.84
C GLN A 452 18.90 -10.73 -43.84
N HIS A 453 19.72 -9.70 -43.60
CA HIS A 453 21.18 -9.79 -43.64
C HIS A 453 21.83 -9.75 -42.25
N ARG A 454 21.03 -9.84 -41.18
CA ARG A 454 21.48 -9.73 -39.79
C ARG A 454 22.48 -10.83 -39.46
N LYS A 455 23.70 -10.45 -39.05
CA LYS A 455 24.77 -11.38 -38.62
C LYS A 455 25.28 -11.00 -37.23
N PRO A 456 25.08 -11.83 -36.19
CA PRO A 456 25.54 -11.50 -34.85
C PRO A 456 27.06 -11.49 -34.81
N ALA A 457 27.63 -10.55 -34.04
CA ALA A 457 29.04 -10.57 -33.73
C ALA A 457 29.37 -11.84 -32.94
N ALA A 458 30.55 -12.42 -33.20
CA ALA A 458 31.03 -13.54 -32.39
C ALA A 458 31.24 -13.10 -30.92
N PRO A 459 30.93 -13.94 -29.93
CA PRO A 459 31.13 -13.62 -28.52
C PRO A 459 32.57 -13.20 -28.17
N GLU A 460 33.55 -13.73 -28.90
CA GLU A 460 34.98 -13.48 -28.70
C GLU A 460 35.48 -12.21 -29.42
N ASN A 461 34.59 -11.45 -30.07
CA ASN A 461 34.96 -10.24 -30.80
C ASN A 461 35.49 -9.16 -29.81
N PRO A 462 36.75 -8.68 -29.95
CA PRO A 462 37.31 -7.69 -29.04
C PRO A 462 36.57 -6.35 -29.07
N PHE A 463 35.92 -5.99 -30.19
CA PHE A 463 35.12 -4.76 -30.26
C PHE A 463 33.87 -4.83 -29.39
N LEU A 464 33.28 -6.01 -29.19
CA LEU A 464 32.14 -6.20 -28.29
C LEU A 464 32.56 -5.97 -26.83
N ALA A 465 33.76 -6.44 -26.45
CA ALA A 465 34.32 -6.18 -25.12
C ALA A 465 34.62 -4.69 -24.89
N VAL A 466 35.13 -3.99 -25.91
CA VAL A 466 35.34 -2.53 -25.86
C VAL A 466 34.02 -1.79 -25.73
N GLU A 467 33.00 -2.16 -26.53
CA GLU A 467 31.66 -1.59 -26.47
C GLU A 467 31.04 -1.72 -25.06
N GLN A 468 31.08 -2.93 -24.48
CA GLN A 468 30.57 -3.19 -23.13
C GLN A 468 31.30 -2.35 -22.08
N LYS A 469 32.62 -2.17 -22.21
CA LYS A 469 33.41 -1.33 -21.31
C LYS A 469 33.04 0.15 -21.43
N VAL A 470 32.88 0.66 -22.66
CA VAL A 470 32.44 2.04 -22.90
C VAL A 470 31.03 2.25 -22.36
N SER A 471 30.13 1.30 -22.59
CA SER A 471 28.76 1.34 -22.06
C SER A 471 28.74 1.41 -20.53
N ALA A 472 29.54 0.56 -19.86
CA ALA A 472 29.67 0.59 -18.40
C ALA A 472 30.28 1.91 -17.89
N GLN A 473 31.21 2.52 -18.63
CA GLN A 473 31.77 3.84 -18.28
C GLN A 473 30.72 4.96 -18.39
N ILE A 474 29.88 4.93 -19.42
CA ILE A 474 28.78 5.90 -19.59
C ILE A 474 27.75 5.73 -18.46
N GLU A 475 27.35 4.49 -18.16
CA GLU A 475 26.47 4.18 -17.03
C GLU A 475 27.05 4.76 -15.73
N HIS A 476 28.31 4.46 -15.42
CA HIS A 476 28.97 4.94 -14.21
C HIS A 476 29.12 6.47 -14.14
N ALA A 477 29.38 7.13 -15.27
CA ALA A 477 29.43 8.59 -15.33
C ALA A 477 28.07 9.23 -15.04
N LEU A 478 26.98 8.66 -15.58
CA LEU A 478 25.62 9.12 -15.34
C LEU A 478 25.15 8.82 -13.91
N GLU A 479 25.55 7.69 -13.33
CA GLU A 479 25.32 7.39 -11.91
C GLU A 479 26.05 8.39 -11.01
N THR A 480 27.32 8.68 -11.31
CA THR A 480 28.10 9.67 -10.57
C THR A 480 27.47 11.06 -10.66
N TYR A 481 27.02 11.47 -11.85
CA TYR A 481 26.28 12.72 -12.04
C TYR A 481 25.02 12.78 -11.17
N ARG A 482 24.21 11.71 -11.19
CA ARG A 482 23.00 11.60 -10.36
C ARG A 482 23.35 11.78 -8.88
N ASP A 483 24.33 11.04 -8.39
CA ASP A 483 24.69 11.04 -6.97
C ASP A 483 25.23 12.42 -6.52
N VAL A 484 25.98 13.12 -7.38
CA VAL A 484 26.45 14.50 -7.12
C VAL A 484 25.27 15.48 -7.15
N ARG A 485 24.38 15.38 -8.14
CA ARG A 485 23.19 16.21 -8.26
C ARG A 485 22.29 16.07 -7.05
N ASP A 486 22.01 14.85 -6.61
CA ASP A 486 21.07 14.55 -5.53
C ASP A 486 21.62 15.07 -4.18
N ARG A 487 22.91 14.84 -3.89
CA ARG A 487 23.58 15.42 -2.70
C ARG A 487 23.62 16.94 -2.73
N THR A 488 23.82 17.54 -3.89
CA THR A 488 23.86 19.00 -4.04
C THR A 488 22.46 19.59 -3.82
N THR A 489 21.43 18.93 -4.36
CA THR A 489 20.02 19.29 -4.18
C THR A 489 19.64 19.27 -2.71
N GLU A 490 19.96 18.20 -1.99
CA GLU A 490 19.71 18.07 -0.55
C GLU A 490 20.42 19.17 0.26
N ARG A 491 21.69 19.43 -0.02
CA ARG A 491 22.46 20.48 0.68
C ARG A 491 21.87 21.87 0.44
N LEU A 492 21.52 22.19 -0.81
CA LEU A 492 20.91 23.47 -1.15
C LEU A 492 19.52 23.61 -0.51
N PHE A 493 18.73 22.54 -0.56
CA PHE A 493 17.42 22.49 0.08
C PHE A 493 17.54 22.80 1.58
N ASN A 494 18.43 22.10 2.29
CA ASN A 494 18.65 22.32 3.72
C ASN A 494 19.23 23.71 4.01
N ALA A 495 20.11 24.24 3.16
CA ALA A 495 20.64 25.60 3.32
C ALA A 495 19.56 26.69 3.16
N ILE A 496 18.63 26.50 2.22
CA ILE A 496 17.54 27.45 1.95
C ILE A 496 16.45 27.32 3.01
N TYR A 497 15.87 26.13 3.16
CA TYR A 497 14.67 25.90 3.96
C TYR A 497 14.96 25.56 5.43
N GLY A 498 16.18 25.13 5.75
CA GLY A 498 16.68 25.03 7.12
C GLY A 498 17.11 26.38 7.73
N SER A 499 17.16 27.45 6.93
CA SER A 499 17.51 28.79 7.40
C SER A 499 16.50 29.32 8.42
N ALA A 500 16.97 29.66 9.62
CA ALA A 500 16.16 30.27 10.66
C ALA A 500 15.51 31.59 10.22
N TRP A 501 16.18 32.35 9.35
CA TRP A 501 15.62 33.59 8.79
C TRP A 501 14.40 33.32 7.91
N LEU A 502 14.51 32.35 6.98
CA LEU A 502 13.39 32.03 6.08
C LEU A 502 12.22 31.45 6.88
N GLN A 503 12.51 30.53 7.79
CA GLN A 503 11.50 29.95 8.68
C GLN A 503 10.76 31.03 9.47
N ALA A 504 11.48 31.98 10.08
CA ALA A 504 10.86 33.10 10.79
C ALA A 504 10.06 34.02 9.86
N ALA A 505 10.57 34.30 8.65
CA ALA A 505 9.91 35.16 7.66
C ALA A 505 8.57 34.58 7.19
N VAL A 506 8.43 33.24 7.15
CA VAL A 506 7.17 32.56 6.82
C VAL A 506 6.34 32.17 8.05
N GLY A 507 6.69 32.69 9.22
CA GLY A 507 5.91 32.56 10.46
C GLY A 507 6.11 31.23 11.20
N LEU A 508 7.17 30.46 10.92
CA LEU A 508 7.56 29.30 11.72
C LEU A 508 8.43 29.76 12.89
N SER A 509 7.99 29.52 14.13
CA SER A 509 8.76 29.89 15.32
C SER A 509 9.79 28.83 15.69
N ALA A 510 10.88 29.21 16.36
CA ALA A 510 11.87 28.28 16.91
C ALA A 510 11.23 27.24 17.88
N ALA A 511 10.19 27.67 18.62
CA ALA A 511 9.45 26.86 19.59
C ALA A 511 8.32 26.01 18.99
N ALA A 512 7.95 26.22 17.72
CA ALA A 512 7.01 25.36 16.98
C ALA A 512 7.71 24.12 16.42
N GLY A 513 8.64 23.56 17.20
CA GLY A 513 9.56 22.49 16.83
C GLY A 513 9.03 21.08 17.10
N ASP A 514 7.72 20.89 17.18
CA ASP A 514 7.16 19.55 17.32
C ASP A 514 6.58 19.14 15.97
N GLY A 515 7.16 18.11 15.37
CA GLY A 515 6.65 17.45 14.17
C GLY A 515 5.14 17.20 14.29
N VAL A 516 4.43 17.23 13.15
CA VAL A 516 2.98 17.00 12.98
C VAL A 516 2.25 16.94 14.32
N ALA A 517 1.80 18.09 14.82
CA ALA A 517 1.22 18.23 16.16
C ALA A 517 0.35 17.02 16.49
N VAL A 518 0.79 16.20 17.45
CA VAL A 518 0.03 15.05 17.94
C VAL A 518 -1.36 15.59 18.25
N ARG A 519 -2.34 15.12 17.47
CA ARG A 519 -3.67 15.71 17.44
C ARG A 519 -4.23 15.85 18.85
N PRO A 520 -4.95 16.94 19.15
CA PRO A 520 -5.56 17.15 20.46
C PRO A 520 -6.37 15.92 20.87
N ARG A 521 -6.41 15.65 22.18
CA ARG A 521 -7.21 14.57 22.77
C ARG A 521 -8.63 14.58 22.22
N ASP A 522 -9.04 13.45 21.68
CA ASP A 522 -10.40 13.25 21.18
C ASP A 522 -11.29 12.75 22.33
N GLU A 523 -11.87 13.70 23.06
CA GLU A 523 -12.74 13.41 24.20
C GLU A 523 -13.92 12.50 23.83
N THR A 524 -14.41 12.60 22.59
CA THR A 524 -15.51 11.73 22.12
C THR A 524 -15.03 10.29 21.96
N PHE A 525 -13.83 10.09 21.42
CA PHE A 525 -13.22 8.77 21.33
C PHE A 525 -12.94 8.17 22.71
N GLU A 526 -12.41 8.94 23.66
CA GLU A 526 -12.17 8.46 25.04
C GLU A 526 -13.46 8.05 25.75
N ALA A 527 -14.54 8.82 25.59
CA ALA A 527 -15.85 8.46 26.13
C ALA A 527 -16.41 7.17 25.51
N LEU A 528 -16.30 7.03 24.17
CA LEU A 528 -16.71 5.81 23.46
C LEU A 528 -15.86 4.60 23.86
N LEU A 529 -14.57 4.79 24.06
CA LEU A 529 -13.65 3.75 24.52
C LEU A 529 -14.00 3.28 25.93
N ALA A 530 -14.28 4.20 26.85
CA ALA A 530 -14.72 3.87 28.21
C ALA A 530 -16.04 3.08 28.22
N GLN A 531 -17.01 3.47 27.39
CA GLN A 531 -18.26 2.73 27.20
C GLN A 531 -18.00 1.32 26.65
N LYS A 532 -17.11 1.20 25.66
CA LYS A 532 -16.74 -0.09 25.08
C LYS A 532 -16.06 -1.02 26.10
N ILE A 533 -15.13 -0.49 26.90
CA ILE A 533 -14.48 -1.23 27.99
C ILE A 533 -15.51 -1.73 29.00
N ALA A 534 -16.46 -0.88 29.39
CA ALA A 534 -17.54 -1.29 30.30
C ALA A 534 -18.41 -2.39 29.70
N ALA A 535 -18.79 -2.26 28.42
CA ALA A 535 -19.56 -3.28 27.70
C ALA A 535 -18.83 -4.62 27.58
N LEU A 536 -17.53 -4.60 27.30
CA LEU A 536 -16.70 -5.82 27.28
C LEU A 536 -16.64 -6.48 28.65
N ARG A 537 -16.42 -5.71 29.72
CA ARG A 537 -16.41 -6.25 31.10
C ARG A 537 -17.73 -6.92 31.49
N MET A 538 -18.88 -6.40 31.03
CA MET A 538 -20.19 -7.03 31.25
C MET A 538 -20.39 -8.35 30.50
N ARG A 539 -19.54 -8.65 29.51
CA ARG A 539 -19.59 -9.87 28.69
C ARG A 539 -18.51 -10.90 29.05
N MET A 540 -17.79 -10.69 30.15
CA MET A 540 -16.65 -11.52 30.55
C MET A 540 -16.97 -13.01 30.68
N ASP A 541 -18.17 -13.34 31.17
CA ASP A 541 -18.68 -14.69 31.39
C ASP A 541 -19.68 -15.18 30.33
N GLN A 542 -19.86 -14.42 29.25
CA GLN A 542 -20.71 -14.79 28.13
C GLN A 542 -19.92 -15.55 27.06
N GLY A 543 -20.59 -16.51 26.42
CA GLY A 543 -20.02 -17.36 25.37
C GLY A 543 -20.11 -18.84 25.72
N GLY A 544 -19.63 -19.69 24.82
CA GLY A 544 -19.57 -21.13 25.01
C GLY A 544 -18.21 -21.69 24.56
N LEU A 545 -18.24 -22.90 23.99
CA LEU A 545 -17.05 -23.63 23.55
C LEU A 545 -16.13 -22.79 22.63
N ARG A 546 -16.70 -22.05 21.66
CA ARG A 546 -15.92 -21.28 20.68
C ARG A 546 -15.18 -20.11 21.33
N GLU A 547 -15.89 -19.29 22.10
CA GLU A 547 -15.33 -18.13 22.81
C GLU A 547 -14.27 -18.57 23.81
N ALA A 548 -14.54 -19.64 24.57
CA ALA A 548 -13.59 -20.18 25.53
C ALA A 548 -12.34 -20.75 24.85
N ALA A 549 -12.48 -21.53 23.77
CA ALA A 549 -11.33 -22.06 23.03
C ALA A 549 -10.45 -20.94 22.45
N VAL A 550 -11.04 -19.91 21.86
CA VAL A 550 -10.30 -18.74 21.36
C VAL A 550 -9.60 -17.99 22.50
N ARG A 551 -10.27 -17.79 23.63
CA ARG A 551 -9.69 -17.15 24.82
C ARG A 551 -8.49 -17.92 25.35
N ILE A 552 -8.62 -19.24 25.50
CA ILE A 552 -7.53 -20.12 25.95
C ILE A 552 -6.38 -20.08 24.92
N LEU A 553 -6.69 -20.14 23.62
CA LEU A 553 -5.70 -20.07 22.55
C LEU A 553 -4.89 -18.77 22.59
N LEU A 554 -5.55 -17.62 22.73
CA LEU A 554 -4.89 -16.31 22.81
C LEU A 554 -4.05 -16.18 24.09
N TYR A 555 -4.55 -16.68 25.23
CA TYR A 555 -3.80 -16.67 26.49
C TYR A 555 -2.56 -17.57 26.43
N ALA A 556 -2.73 -18.84 26.05
CA ALA A 556 -1.64 -19.80 26.02
C ALA A 556 -0.64 -19.52 24.89
N GLY A 557 -1.10 -18.96 23.77
CA GLY A 557 -0.26 -18.62 22.61
C GLY A 557 0.46 -17.26 22.69
N SER A 558 0.18 -16.44 23.70
CA SER A 558 0.84 -15.12 23.88
C SER A 558 2.19 -15.20 24.62
N ASP A 559 2.78 -16.39 24.72
CA ASP A 559 4.15 -16.60 25.20
C ASP A 559 5.18 -16.13 24.17
N GLU A 560 4.82 -16.21 22.88
CA GLU A 560 5.63 -15.72 21.78
C GLU A 560 5.03 -14.43 21.21
N PRO A 561 5.84 -13.39 20.92
CA PRO A 561 5.41 -12.25 20.13
C PRO A 561 5.27 -12.62 18.64
N ARG A 562 4.89 -13.88 18.30
CA ARG A 562 4.94 -14.42 16.94
C ARG A 562 3.74 -15.32 16.63
N VAL A 563 2.99 -14.97 15.58
CA VAL A 563 1.92 -15.80 15.03
C VAL A 563 2.42 -16.51 13.77
N ASP A 564 2.35 -17.85 13.76
CA ASP A 564 2.75 -18.67 12.61
C ASP A 564 1.51 -19.16 11.87
N VAL A 565 1.55 -19.13 10.53
CA VAL A 565 0.42 -19.56 9.68
C VAL A 565 0.05 -21.04 9.88
N ARG A 566 0.99 -21.90 10.33
CA ARG A 566 0.70 -23.30 10.67
C ARG A 566 -0.34 -23.43 11.79
N GLY A 567 -0.22 -22.62 12.83
CA GLY A 567 -1.18 -22.60 13.93
C GLY A 567 -2.58 -22.22 13.44
N PHE A 568 -2.66 -21.26 12.53
CA PHE A 568 -3.94 -20.87 11.94
C PHE A 568 -4.55 -21.99 11.08
N ARG A 569 -3.78 -22.61 10.20
CA ARG A 569 -4.28 -23.72 9.36
C ARG A 569 -4.67 -24.94 10.19
N MET A 570 -3.95 -25.21 11.28
CA MET A 570 -4.37 -26.20 12.26
C MET A 570 -5.69 -25.79 12.93
N ALA A 571 -5.87 -24.52 13.28
CA ALA A 571 -7.13 -24.02 13.83
C ALA A 571 -8.32 -24.22 12.86
N GLU A 572 -8.10 -24.11 11.55
CA GLU A 572 -9.13 -24.44 10.56
C GLU A 572 -9.47 -25.95 10.55
N GLN A 573 -8.46 -26.82 10.57
CA GLN A 573 -8.68 -28.28 10.63
C GLN A 573 -9.38 -28.70 11.93
N VAL A 574 -8.97 -28.13 13.06
CA VAL A 574 -9.57 -28.36 14.39
C VAL A 574 -11.01 -27.87 14.40
N ARG A 575 -11.32 -26.69 13.85
CA ARG A 575 -12.70 -26.21 13.69
C ARG A 575 -13.54 -27.22 12.91
N ASP A 576 -13.07 -27.68 11.76
CA ASP A 576 -13.83 -28.57 10.89
C ASP A 576 -14.10 -29.92 11.57
N LYS A 577 -13.17 -30.39 12.41
CA LYS A 577 -13.29 -31.62 13.21
C LYS A 577 -14.27 -31.51 14.39
N TYR A 578 -14.22 -30.42 15.16
CA TYR A 578 -14.94 -30.31 16.44
C TYR A 578 -16.22 -29.47 16.40
N LEU A 579 -16.40 -28.63 15.37
CA LEU A 579 -17.54 -27.70 15.25
C LEU A 579 -18.41 -27.99 14.02
N ALA A 580 -18.41 -29.25 13.56
CA ALA A 580 -19.19 -29.75 12.41
C ALA A 580 -19.05 -28.91 11.13
N GLY A 581 -17.94 -28.19 10.96
CA GLY A 581 -17.69 -27.33 9.80
C GLY A 581 -18.55 -26.05 9.74
N GLU A 582 -19.27 -25.67 10.79
CA GLU A 582 -19.98 -24.38 10.82
C GLU A 582 -18.99 -23.22 10.80
N ARG A 583 -18.78 -22.66 9.62
CA ARG A 583 -17.89 -21.52 9.41
C ARG A 583 -18.60 -20.22 9.73
N LEU A 584 -18.15 -19.52 10.78
CA LEU A 584 -18.53 -18.13 11.01
C LEU A 584 -18.11 -17.28 9.80
N PRO A 585 -18.97 -16.38 9.29
CA PRO A 585 -18.57 -15.37 8.32
C PRO A 585 -17.35 -14.60 8.81
N GLY A 586 -16.46 -14.23 7.91
CA GLY A 586 -15.20 -13.52 8.19
C GLY A 586 -15.35 -12.34 9.16
N PRO A 587 -16.35 -11.46 9.01
CA PRO A 587 -16.59 -10.38 9.97
C PRO A 587 -16.90 -10.85 11.39
N GLN A 588 -17.72 -11.90 11.55
CA GLN A 588 -18.07 -12.45 12.86
C GLN A 588 -16.87 -13.17 13.50
N ARG A 589 -16.08 -13.88 12.68
CA ARG A 589 -14.84 -14.52 13.12
C ARG A 589 -13.82 -13.49 13.60
N ARG A 590 -13.63 -12.39 12.87
CA ARG A 590 -12.76 -11.28 13.30
C ARG A 590 -13.26 -10.67 14.61
N GLU A 591 -14.57 -10.44 14.74
CA GLU A 591 -15.14 -9.91 15.98
C GLU A 591 -14.87 -10.83 17.17
N LEU A 592 -15.06 -12.14 17.01
CA LEU A 592 -14.80 -13.14 18.03
C LEU A 592 -13.35 -13.07 18.55
N PHE A 593 -12.36 -13.12 17.65
CA PHE A 593 -10.94 -13.03 18.03
C PHE A 593 -10.62 -11.70 18.71
N ARG A 594 -11.17 -10.60 18.19
CA ARG A 594 -10.96 -9.26 18.72
C ARG A 594 -11.53 -9.08 20.12
N GLU A 595 -12.77 -9.50 20.34
CA GLU A 595 -13.42 -9.43 21.66
C GLU A 595 -12.67 -10.24 22.70
N GLN A 596 -12.34 -11.50 22.40
CA GLN A 596 -11.61 -12.35 23.35
C GLN A 596 -10.19 -11.80 23.63
N PHE A 597 -9.53 -11.20 22.65
CA PHE A 597 -8.26 -10.51 22.85
C PHE A 597 -8.39 -9.34 23.83
N PHE A 598 -9.39 -8.47 23.64
CA PHE A 598 -9.57 -7.33 24.54
C PHE A 598 -10.00 -7.72 25.95
N LEU A 599 -10.80 -8.79 26.13
CA LEU A 599 -11.14 -9.29 27.46
C LEU A 599 -9.87 -9.70 28.24
N LEU A 600 -8.95 -10.43 27.59
CA LEU A 600 -7.67 -10.81 28.18
C LEU A 600 -6.78 -9.59 28.45
N LEU A 601 -6.72 -8.64 27.51
CA LEU A 601 -5.91 -7.42 27.66
C LEU A 601 -6.40 -6.52 28.81
N LEU A 602 -7.72 -6.46 29.02
CA LEU A 602 -8.33 -5.60 30.03
C LEU A 602 -8.30 -6.21 31.44
N ASP A 603 -8.53 -7.53 31.56
CA ASP A 603 -8.52 -8.27 32.81
C ASP A 603 -8.27 -9.76 32.55
N GLU A 604 -7.00 -10.14 32.40
CA GLU A 604 -6.60 -11.53 32.16
C GLU A 604 -7.13 -12.48 33.24
N ALA A 605 -7.01 -12.10 34.52
CA ALA A 605 -7.41 -12.95 35.63
C ALA A 605 -8.92 -13.19 35.64
N GLY A 606 -9.72 -12.14 35.46
CA GLY A 606 -11.18 -12.23 35.35
C GLY A 606 -11.63 -13.02 34.12
N ALA A 607 -10.96 -12.82 32.98
CA ALA A 607 -11.25 -13.54 31.74
C ALA A 607 -11.01 -15.05 31.87
N LEU A 608 -9.94 -15.47 32.55
CA LEU A 608 -9.66 -16.87 32.83
C LEU A 608 -10.61 -17.45 33.88
N ALA A 609 -10.88 -16.72 34.96
CA ALA A 609 -11.82 -17.15 36.02
C ALA A 609 -13.26 -17.32 35.53
N ALA A 610 -13.61 -16.75 34.37
CA ALA A 610 -14.91 -16.92 33.74
C ALA A 610 -15.05 -18.21 32.92
N LEU A 611 -13.95 -18.89 32.55
CA LEU A 611 -13.97 -20.09 31.71
C LEU A 611 -14.89 -21.21 32.24
N PRO A 612 -14.94 -21.52 33.56
CA PRO A 612 -15.84 -22.55 34.08
C PRO A 612 -17.33 -22.25 33.91
N ARG A 613 -17.71 -20.96 33.77
CA ARG A 613 -19.10 -20.55 33.50
C ARG A 613 -19.46 -20.67 32.02
N MET A 614 -18.46 -20.58 31.14
CA MET A 614 -18.60 -20.72 29.68
C MET A 614 -18.60 -22.19 29.24
N LEU A 615 -17.81 -23.03 29.92
CA LEU A 615 -17.66 -24.48 29.66
C LEU A 615 -18.34 -25.27 30.77
N ARG A 616 -19.64 -25.55 30.59
CA ARG A 616 -20.54 -26.04 31.64
C ARG A 616 -20.42 -27.54 31.86
N SER A 617 -20.04 -28.30 30.83
CA SER A 617 -19.83 -29.74 30.90
C SER A 617 -18.35 -30.12 30.85
N ASP A 618 -18.02 -31.28 31.43
CA ASP A 618 -16.66 -31.84 31.34
C ASP A 618 -16.25 -32.17 29.90
N ASP A 619 -17.23 -32.51 29.05
CA ASP A 619 -17.02 -32.74 27.61
C ASP A 619 -16.63 -31.46 26.87
N GLU A 620 -17.29 -30.33 27.16
CA GLU A 620 -16.92 -29.02 26.61
C GLU A 620 -15.52 -28.59 27.07
N ARG A 621 -15.19 -28.83 28.34
CA ARG A 621 -13.85 -28.54 28.92
C ARG A 621 -12.75 -29.34 28.23
N ALA A 622 -12.94 -30.66 28.13
CA ALA A 622 -12.01 -31.56 27.45
C ALA A 622 -11.85 -31.20 25.97
N THR A 623 -12.96 -30.92 25.29
CA THR A 623 -12.97 -30.52 23.88
C THR A 623 -12.22 -29.20 23.67
N ALA A 624 -12.48 -28.16 24.48
CA ALA A 624 -11.80 -26.87 24.36
C ALA A 624 -10.28 -27.00 24.53
N LEU A 625 -9.83 -27.74 25.56
CA LEU A 625 -8.41 -27.97 25.83
C LEU A 625 -7.75 -28.76 24.70
N GLU A 626 -8.41 -29.81 24.20
CA GLU A 626 -7.89 -30.63 23.11
C GLU A 626 -7.76 -29.82 21.81
N MET A 627 -8.78 -29.02 21.48
CA MET A 627 -8.73 -28.09 20.34
C MET A 627 -7.51 -27.17 20.44
N VAL A 628 -7.31 -26.54 21.60
CA VAL A 628 -6.19 -25.60 21.79
C VAL A 628 -4.84 -26.31 21.74
N ARG A 629 -4.70 -27.49 22.36
CA ARG A 629 -3.45 -28.26 22.33
C ARG A 629 -3.07 -28.65 20.91
N GLN A 630 -4.02 -29.11 20.09
CA GLN A 630 -3.77 -29.43 18.68
C GLN A 630 -3.26 -28.20 17.91
N VAL A 631 -3.91 -27.05 18.10
CA VAL A 631 -3.50 -25.79 17.45
C VAL A 631 -2.09 -25.34 17.87
N LEU A 632 -1.80 -25.32 19.17
CA LEU A 632 -0.51 -24.84 19.68
C LEU A 632 0.65 -25.78 19.33
N SER A 633 0.38 -27.08 19.18
CA SER A 633 1.39 -28.08 18.82
C SER A 633 1.71 -28.09 17.32
N ALA A 634 1.02 -27.30 16.50
CA ALA A 634 1.24 -27.23 15.04
C ALA A 634 2.66 -26.77 14.66
N LYS A 635 3.37 -26.09 15.56
CA LYS A 635 4.76 -25.65 15.31
C LYS A 635 5.81 -26.68 15.77
N GLY A 636 5.41 -27.74 16.47
CA GLY A 636 6.30 -28.67 17.18
C GLY A 636 5.98 -28.74 18.67
N GLU A 637 6.96 -29.16 19.48
CA GLU A 637 6.78 -29.26 20.93
C GLU A 637 6.46 -27.90 21.59
N LEU A 638 5.59 -27.94 22.60
CA LEU A 638 5.19 -26.76 23.34
C LEU A 638 6.34 -26.23 24.21
N SER A 639 6.58 -24.91 24.14
CA SER A 639 7.47 -24.19 25.04
C SER A 639 7.10 -24.47 26.52
N GLU A 640 8.07 -24.36 27.42
CA GLU A 640 7.80 -24.52 28.86
C GLU A 640 6.74 -23.53 29.35
N GLU A 641 6.79 -22.29 28.84
CA GLU A 641 5.81 -21.26 29.16
C GLU A 641 4.40 -21.60 28.66
N ARG A 642 4.24 -22.11 27.43
CA ARG A 642 2.94 -22.62 26.93
C ARG A 642 2.39 -23.71 27.81
N ARG A 643 3.24 -24.69 28.17
CA ARG A 643 2.84 -25.80 29.04
C ARG A 643 2.38 -25.29 30.40
N ALA A 644 3.09 -24.33 30.99
CA ALA A 644 2.71 -23.71 32.26
C ALA A 644 1.38 -22.94 32.17
N ARG A 645 1.15 -22.19 31.08
CA ARG A 645 -0.09 -21.45 30.83
C ARG A 645 -1.28 -22.39 30.62
N LEU A 646 -1.13 -23.47 29.86
CA LEU A 646 -2.17 -24.50 29.71
C LEU A 646 -2.48 -25.19 31.03
N ALA A 647 -1.46 -25.56 31.81
CA ALA A 647 -1.64 -26.15 33.14
C ALA A 647 -2.35 -25.19 34.12
N ARG A 648 -2.19 -23.87 33.96
CA ARG A 648 -2.97 -22.88 34.72
C ARG A 648 -4.45 -22.93 34.33
N VAL A 649 -4.76 -23.00 33.04
CA VAL A 649 -6.14 -23.10 32.56
C VAL A 649 -6.80 -24.40 33.03
N GLU A 650 -6.10 -25.52 32.94
CA GLU A 650 -6.55 -26.84 33.42
C GLU A 650 -6.94 -26.77 34.91
N ARG A 651 -6.08 -26.22 35.77
CA ARG A 651 -6.38 -26.02 37.19
C ARG A 651 -7.64 -25.19 37.43
N ILE A 652 -7.83 -24.09 36.69
CA ILE A 652 -9.02 -23.24 36.82
C ILE A 652 -10.30 -24.00 36.48
N LEU A 653 -10.24 -24.87 35.46
CA LEU A 653 -11.37 -25.70 35.05
C LEU A 653 -11.63 -26.84 36.06
N ASP A 654 -10.59 -27.46 36.61
CA ASP A 654 -10.70 -28.57 37.57
C ASP A 654 -11.18 -28.13 38.96
N GLU A 655 -10.74 -26.96 39.44
CA GLU A 655 -11.10 -26.43 40.76
C GLU A 655 -12.56 -25.92 40.85
N SER A 656 -13.27 -25.85 39.72
CA SER A 656 -14.65 -25.38 39.63
C SER A 656 -15.61 -26.53 39.26
N PRO A 657 -16.46 -27.03 40.18
CA PRO A 657 -17.38 -28.13 39.87
C PRO A 657 -18.29 -27.78 38.68
N ALA A 658 -18.57 -28.77 37.82
CA ALA A 658 -19.48 -28.60 36.68
C ALA A 658 -20.83 -28.03 37.16
N ILE A 659 -21.25 -26.90 36.61
CA ILE A 659 -22.52 -26.26 36.97
C ILE A 659 -23.63 -27.06 36.26
N PRO A 660 -24.56 -27.70 36.98
CA PRO A 660 -25.60 -28.50 36.35
C PRO A 660 -26.43 -27.64 35.37
N ALA A 661 -26.73 -28.20 34.20
CA ALA A 661 -27.55 -27.53 33.21
C ALA A 661 -28.91 -27.12 33.82
N PRO A 662 -29.44 -25.92 33.51
CA PRO A 662 -30.76 -25.54 33.97
C PRO A 662 -31.78 -26.54 33.42
N VAL A 663 -32.53 -27.17 34.33
CA VAL A 663 -33.64 -28.07 33.99
C VAL A 663 -34.67 -27.22 33.22
N ALA A 664 -34.99 -27.67 32.01
CA ALA A 664 -35.92 -27.01 31.09
C ALA A 664 -37.35 -26.93 31.64
#